data_AF-A0A0M0JSS7-F1
#
_entry.id   AF-A0A0M0JSS7-F1
#
_cell.length_a   1.000
_cell.length_b   1.000
_cell.length_c   1.000
_cell.angle_alpha   90.00
_cell.angle_beta   90.00
_cell.angle_gamma   90.00
#
_symmetry.space_group_name_H-M   'P 1'
#
loop_
_entity.id
_entity.type
_entity.pdbx_description
1 polymer ?
#
loop_
_entity_poly.entity_id
_entity_poly.type
_entity_poly.pdbx_seq_one_letter_code
_entity_poly.pdbx_strand_id
1 'polypeptide(L)'
;MRSMGRTITLQLALFTFTSAAAAAAAPSAYHIDDSAGPARPFHGIGGLSGGGATSVLLPSYPEPQRSTILDLLFKPNYGAALQILKVEIGGDAQSTDGAESSHMHDPWATPDFTRGYEWFLMKEAKARNPEIKLYGLPWAFPQWVSCAPGTLHDCTGNAYDRPQQTADYITSWVRGAKEVHGLDIDYLGCWNERAYNKSYMEVLRRTLDSAGYRNTKLIANDNDFPSVAKDVNSDPAFAAALWGLGAHYPNMVSGPDAEKTGMPLWASEEDSTYNNAVGAGCWARVLNQNFVRGNMSASINWNLIAAYQKGTNWWRAGLMTAFQPWSGAFGSLAMIWATAHTTQFTRVGNFSYLANGTGPGTGSGLLALGGSYVTLQDFGTGEFTVVIEKMSRDHSPCCRPALADFSVATETATFTLTGAPAKVASLYLWRTHWAFGAPGDATSEFEQQPAVSVVGGKFTLTIEPDSMYTLTTLPGGAKGAFPASPPVAPFPTAFTDDFESCAPGSEAMFWSDQNGIFECQPPNPSDPAHGVVMRQMVPLVPIAWGGDNRPHTIIGSRDLVDTSFSVDVRLTEPNGSVTLGARLGCPAATKCAYGDYYGALFSFDVAGHWNLTGSTAGVQRSPAQASGALGSPLGVGAWHRFRLDVNGTRASVWVDNMPVPGAQGLNVAFAGSSGFAALGTVQFGHFTEFDNVALYSTATACSAAWPEAGMAVKAVSCASEVGPRPGARFTFMPLNQSECTLGSPCNGVHGAFALVANASLSLCIAVDKGGVGKEWPLVLRPCVTGEPTQVFRQQYAHLYDSKIVHVESGRFVALPAPDVGSPAVVRAQNASGTFVFVGDEAEIVSINEYSVTDTGGHLVVISGVSAA
;
A
#
# COMPACT_ATOMS: atom_id res chain seq x y z
N MET A 1 -88.30 -4.16 -33.37
CA MET A 1 -87.25 -3.34 -32.75
C MET A 1 -85.91 -3.77 -33.33
N ARG A 2 -85.09 -2.80 -33.72
CA ARG A 2 -83.83 -2.96 -34.48
C ARG A 2 -82.77 -3.69 -33.65
N SER A 3 -82.01 -4.58 -34.29
CA SER A 3 -80.58 -4.75 -34.00
C SER A 3 -79.90 -5.49 -35.17
N MET A 4 -78.92 -4.82 -35.78
CA MET A 4 -78.10 -5.29 -36.89
C MET A 4 -77.03 -6.25 -36.39
N GLY A 5 -76.94 -7.46 -36.95
CA GLY A 5 -75.80 -8.35 -36.79
C GLY A 5 -74.69 -7.98 -37.78
N ARG A 6 -73.52 -7.57 -37.28
CA ARG A 6 -72.29 -7.41 -38.06
C ARG A 6 -71.44 -8.67 -37.92
N THR A 7 -71.17 -9.34 -39.03
CA THR A 7 -70.23 -10.46 -39.18
C THR A 7 -68.81 -9.90 -39.24
N ILE A 8 -67.90 -10.37 -38.37
CA ILE A 8 -66.46 -10.05 -38.41
C ILE A 8 -65.73 -11.29 -38.93
N THR A 9 -65.03 -11.13 -40.05
CA THR A 9 -64.16 -12.14 -40.66
C THR A 9 -62.77 -12.03 -40.05
N LEU A 10 -62.28 -13.09 -39.41
CA LEU A 10 -60.94 -13.15 -38.81
C LEU A 10 -59.92 -13.70 -39.83
N GLN A 11 -58.98 -12.87 -40.29
CA GLN A 11 -57.83 -13.31 -41.08
C GLN A 11 -56.73 -13.85 -40.15
N LEU A 12 -56.33 -15.10 -40.35
CA LEU A 12 -55.24 -15.75 -39.62
C LEU A 12 -53.91 -15.47 -40.34
N ALA A 13 -53.04 -14.65 -39.75
CA ALA A 13 -51.67 -14.47 -40.21
C ALA A 13 -50.75 -15.50 -39.52
N LEU A 14 -50.18 -16.42 -40.30
CA LEU A 14 -49.12 -17.32 -39.86
C LEU A 14 -47.82 -16.52 -39.65
N PHE A 15 -47.41 -16.35 -38.40
CA PHE A 15 -46.05 -15.92 -38.07
C PHE A 15 -45.17 -17.16 -37.90
N THR A 16 -44.26 -17.40 -38.85
CA THR A 16 -43.15 -18.34 -38.69
C THR A 16 -42.13 -17.77 -37.73
N PHE A 17 -42.05 -18.32 -36.51
CA PHE A 17 -40.94 -18.09 -35.60
C PHE A 17 -39.70 -18.83 -36.12
N THR A 18 -38.74 -18.11 -36.69
CA THR A 18 -37.37 -18.61 -36.85
C THR A 18 -36.65 -18.45 -35.52
N SER A 19 -36.54 -19.53 -34.75
CA SER A 19 -35.64 -19.62 -33.60
C SER A 19 -34.20 -19.56 -34.11
N ALA A 20 -33.57 -18.39 -33.98
CA ALA A 20 -32.13 -18.27 -34.07
C ALA A 20 -31.54 -18.99 -32.85
N ALA A 21 -31.17 -20.26 -33.02
CA ALA A 21 -30.33 -20.95 -32.06
C ALA A 21 -28.99 -20.20 -32.01
N ALA A 22 -28.69 -19.53 -30.90
CA ALA A 22 -27.36 -19.01 -30.64
C ALA A 22 -26.39 -20.20 -30.74
N ALA A 23 -25.51 -20.18 -31.74
CA ALA A 23 -24.45 -21.17 -31.85
C ALA A 23 -23.58 -21.02 -30.59
N ALA A 24 -23.61 -22.01 -29.70
CA ALA A 24 -22.70 -22.06 -28.56
C ALA A 24 -21.27 -22.01 -29.11
N ALA A 25 -20.50 -21.00 -28.70
CA ALA A 25 -19.10 -20.88 -29.08
C ALA A 25 -18.38 -22.19 -28.73
N ALA A 26 -17.55 -22.70 -29.65
CA ALA A 26 -16.80 -23.91 -29.40
C ALA A 26 -15.91 -23.73 -28.15
N PRO A 27 -15.78 -24.73 -27.27
CA PRO A 27 -14.93 -24.62 -26.10
C PRO A 27 -13.48 -24.30 -26.48
N SER A 28 -12.85 -23.36 -25.78
CA SER A 28 -11.41 -23.12 -25.87
C SER A 28 -10.67 -24.37 -25.40
N ALA A 29 -9.60 -24.76 -26.08
CA ALA A 29 -8.84 -25.97 -25.76
C ALA A 29 -7.47 -25.63 -25.15
N TYR A 30 -7.13 -26.31 -24.05
CA TYR A 30 -5.87 -26.15 -23.32
C TYR A 30 -5.27 -27.51 -22.98
N HIS A 31 -3.96 -27.53 -22.68
CA HIS A 31 -3.20 -28.73 -22.35
C HIS A 31 -2.64 -28.64 -20.95
N ILE A 32 -2.66 -29.77 -20.23
CA ILE A 32 -1.90 -30.00 -19.00
C ILE A 32 -1.13 -31.29 -19.25
N ASP A 33 0.12 -31.12 -19.66
CA ASP A 33 0.98 -32.19 -20.16
C ASP A 33 2.37 -32.08 -19.53
N ASP A 34 2.70 -33.07 -18.71
CA ASP A 34 3.96 -33.14 -17.97
C ASP A 34 5.10 -33.83 -18.75
N SER A 35 4.88 -34.20 -20.02
CA SER A 35 5.88 -34.92 -20.83
C SER A 35 7.16 -34.13 -21.10
N ALA A 36 7.11 -32.80 -21.01
CA ALA A 36 8.29 -31.93 -21.11
C ALA A 36 9.11 -31.86 -19.80
N GLY A 37 8.58 -32.39 -18.69
CA GLY A 37 9.18 -32.28 -17.37
C GLY A 37 8.95 -30.93 -16.68
N PRO A 38 9.60 -30.68 -15.54
CA PRO A 38 9.47 -29.43 -14.79
C PRO A 38 10.06 -28.25 -15.57
N ALA A 39 9.32 -27.14 -15.67
CA ALA A 39 9.80 -25.93 -16.32
C ALA A 39 10.61 -25.04 -15.36
N ARG A 40 10.04 -24.73 -14.19
CA ARG A 40 10.71 -23.97 -13.12
C ARG A 40 10.26 -24.48 -11.75
N PRO A 41 11.17 -24.62 -10.77
CA PRO A 41 10.77 -24.86 -9.39
C PRO A 41 9.88 -23.73 -8.86
N PHE A 42 8.90 -24.09 -8.03
CA PHE A 42 8.09 -23.12 -7.31
C PHE A 42 8.74 -22.77 -5.98
N HIS A 43 8.93 -21.47 -5.74
CA HIS A 43 9.65 -20.97 -4.57
C HIS A 43 8.74 -20.37 -3.49
N GLY A 44 7.47 -20.11 -3.81
CA GLY A 44 6.45 -19.78 -2.81
C GLY A 44 5.79 -18.42 -3.03
N ILE A 45 4.66 -18.23 -2.36
CA ILE A 45 3.99 -16.93 -2.25
C ILE A 45 4.19 -16.37 -0.84
N GLY A 46 4.49 -15.08 -0.74
CA GLY A 46 4.83 -14.43 0.52
C GLY A 46 4.13 -13.10 0.79
N GLY A 47 4.37 -12.61 2.01
CA GLY A 47 4.04 -11.25 2.45
C GLY A 47 5.24 -10.61 3.14
N LEU A 48 5.34 -9.28 3.03
CA LEU A 48 6.46 -8.47 3.53
C LEU A 48 6.04 -7.66 4.76
N SER A 49 6.61 -7.95 5.92
CA SER A 49 6.50 -7.10 7.11
C SER A 49 7.66 -6.11 7.15
N GLY A 50 7.35 -4.84 7.29
CA GLY A 50 8.28 -3.72 7.23
C GLY A 50 8.30 -2.97 5.91
N GLY A 51 9.40 -2.28 5.64
CA GLY A 51 9.51 -1.26 4.60
C GLY A 51 8.35 -0.25 4.61
N GLY A 52 7.84 0.27 5.73
CA GLY A 52 8.37 0.33 7.09
C GLY A 52 7.25 0.41 8.10
N ALA A 53 7.44 -0.17 9.27
CA ALA A 53 6.49 -0.17 10.38
C ALA A 53 5.09 -0.70 10.08
N THR A 54 4.98 -1.60 9.09
CA THR A 54 3.67 -2.07 8.61
C THR A 54 2.98 -3.02 9.60
N SER A 55 3.72 -3.57 10.55
CA SER A 55 3.20 -4.47 11.59
C SER A 55 3.16 -3.87 13.00
N VAL A 56 3.50 -2.58 13.17
CA VAL A 56 3.74 -1.95 14.48
C VAL A 56 2.59 -2.08 15.50
N LEU A 57 1.33 -2.05 15.04
CA LEU A 57 0.16 -2.17 15.92
C LEU A 57 -0.23 -3.62 16.22
N LEU A 58 0.28 -4.61 15.47
CA LEU A 58 -0.11 -6.01 15.59
C LEU A 58 0.23 -6.64 16.96
N PRO A 59 1.43 -6.42 17.56
CA PRO A 59 1.75 -6.95 18.88
C PRO A 59 0.76 -6.53 19.98
N SER A 60 0.16 -5.35 19.83
CA SER A 60 -0.77 -4.76 20.79
C SER A 60 -2.21 -5.29 20.67
N TYR A 61 -2.51 -6.14 19.68
CA TYR A 61 -3.86 -6.72 19.58
C TYR A 61 -4.17 -7.66 20.76
N PRO A 62 -5.39 -7.62 21.30
CA PRO A 62 -5.81 -8.55 22.34
C PRO A 62 -5.95 -9.97 21.79
N GLU A 63 -5.83 -10.96 22.68
CA GLU A 63 -6.29 -12.31 22.39
C GLU A 63 -7.82 -12.41 22.55
N PRO A 64 -8.52 -13.21 21.71
CA PRO A 64 -7.99 -14.12 20.68
C PRO A 64 -7.76 -13.49 19.30
N GLN A 65 -7.98 -12.18 19.13
CA GLN A 65 -7.93 -11.52 17.81
C GLN A 65 -6.52 -11.58 17.21
N ARG A 66 -5.47 -11.34 18.01
CA ARG A 66 -4.08 -11.43 17.54
C ARG A 66 -3.75 -12.82 17.01
N SER A 67 -4.03 -13.88 17.77
CA SER A 67 -3.81 -15.24 17.27
C SER A 67 -4.68 -15.58 16.05
N THR A 68 -5.89 -15.02 15.94
CA THR A 68 -6.77 -15.23 14.78
C THR A 68 -6.17 -14.61 13.51
N ILE A 69 -5.64 -13.39 13.61
CA ILE A 69 -4.95 -12.70 12.51
C ILE A 69 -3.74 -13.52 12.06
N LEU A 70 -2.91 -13.99 13.01
CA LEU A 70 -1.74 -14.81 12.70
C LEU A 70 -2.11 -16.18 12.10
N ASP A 71 -3.23 -16.78 12.51
CA ASP A 71 -3.78 -17.99 11.89
C ASP A 71 -4.19 -17.72 10.44
N LEU A 72 -4.87 -16.59 10.16
CA LEU A 72 -5.26 -16.20 8.81
C LEU A 72 -4.06 -15.97 7.89
N LEU A 73 -2.94 -15.47 8.40
CA LEU A 73 -1.72 -15.24 7.61
C LEU A 73 -0.93 -16.53 7.39
N PHE A 74 -0.66 -17.30 8.44
CA PHE A 74 0.39 -18.32 8.42
C PHE A 74 -0.08 -19.76 8.56
N LYS A 75 -1.24 -20.02 9.17
CA LYS A 75 -1.65 -21.39 9.47
C LYS A 75 -1.98 -22.16 8.17
N PRO A 76 -1.35 -23.31 7.91
CA PRO A 76 -1.66 -24.13 6.75
C PRO A 76 -3.13 -24.57 6.75
N ASN A 77 -3.74 -24.65 5.55
CA ASN A 77 -5.15 -25.04 5.38
C ASN A 77 -6.13 -24.21 6.23
N TYR A 78 -5.93 -22.89 6.28
CA TYR A 78 -6.78 -21.99 7.08
C TYR A 78 -7.09 -20.68 6.36
N GLY A 79 -6.08 -19.83 6.14
CA GLY A 79 -6.22 -18.56 5.42
C GLY A 79 -5.24 -18.48 4.25
N ALA A 80 -4.44 -17.41 4.20
CA ALA A 80 -3.41 -17.19 3.21
C ALA A 80 -2.31 -18.24 3.25
N ALA A 81 -2.09 -18.91 4.39
CA ALA A 81 -1.15 -20.02 4.54
C ALA A 81 0.23 -19.72 3.89
N LEU A 82 0.77 -18.52 4.17
CA LEU A 82 1.94 -17.99 3.49
C LEU A 82 3.14 -18.94 3.59
N GLN A 83 3.91 -18.99 2.49
CA GLN A 83 5.06 -19.88 2.33
C GLN A 83 6.38 -19.12 2.46
N ILE A 84 6.37 -17.79 2.32
CA ILE A 84 7.49 -16.90 2.56
C ILE A 84 7.02 -15.75 3.48
N LEU A 85 7.80 -15.46 4.51
CA LEU A 85 7.72 -14.21 5.26
C LEU A 85 9.01 -13.42 4.99
N LYS A 86 8.87 -12.27 4.34
CA LYS A 86 9.96 -11.29 4.18
C LYS A 86 9.83 -10.26 5.30
N VAL A 87 10.92 -9.92 5.96
CA VAL A 87 10.97 -8.93 7.04
C VAL A 87 12.04 -7.88 6.76
N GLU A 88 11.78 -6.65 7.19
CA GLU A 88 12.81 -5.63 7.28
C GLU A 88 13.87 -5.99 8.34
N ILE A 89 15.13 -5.77 7.99
CA ILE A 89 16.23 -5.68 8.95
C ILE A 89 16.29 -4.21 9.38
N GLY A 90 15.69 -3.90 10.53
CA GLY A 90 15.56 -2.53 11.04
C GLY A 90 16.89 -1.77 11.05
N GLY A 91 16.82 -0.50 10.65
CA GLY A 91 17.98 0.36 10.42
C GLY A 91 17.92 1.71 11.13
N ASP A 92 17.03 1.85 12.11
CA ASP A 92 16.78 3.07 12.90
C ASP A 92 16.20 4.26 12.12
N ALA A 93 15.74 4.02 10.89
CA ALA A 93 15.33 5.06 9.95
C ALA A 93 13.95 4.78 9.36
N GLN A 94 13.29 5.85 8.92
CA GLN A 94 12.03 5.78 8.18
C GLN A 94 12.17 4.99 6.86
N SER A 95 11.33 3.97 6.70
CA SER A 95 11.34 3.09 5.53
C SER A 95 10.00 2.96 4.79
N THR A 96 8.92 3.63 5.21
CA THR A 96 7.77 4.15 4.41
C THR A 96 6.62 4.71 5.27
N ASP A 97 6.11 3.92 6.23
CA ASP A 97 5.02 4.30 7.17
C ASP A 97 5.52 4.50 8.63
N GLY A 98 6.81 4.26 8.88
CA GLY A 98 7.50 4.42 10.15
C GLY A 98 8.96 3.93 10.08
N ALA A 99 9.67 4.06 11.19
CA ALA A 99 11.01 3.54 11.39
C ALA A 99 10.99 2.19 12.10
N GLU A 100 12.01 1.36 11.87
CA GLU A 100 12.17 0.07 12.56
C GLU A 100 13.52 -0.03 13.26
N SER A 101 13.47 -0.55 14.50
CA SER A 101 14.64 -0.61 15.39
C SER A 101 15.72 -1.57 14.89
N SER A 102 16.95 -1.09 14.88
CA SER A 102 18.13 -1.90 14.61
C SER A 102 18.53 -2.76 15.82
N HIS A 103 19.08 -3.95 15.56
CA HIS A 103 19.74 -4.74 16.59
C HIS A 103 21.02 -4.07 17.13
N MET A 104 21.53 -3.01 16.48
CA MET A 104 22.73 -2.27 16.89
C MET A 104 22.64 -0.77 16.57
N HIS A 105 22.15 0.05 17.51
CA HIS A 105 22.10 1.52 17.34
C HIS A 105 23.49 2.19 17.24
N ASP A 106 24.50 1.57 17.85
CA ASP A 106 25.86 2.07 17.95
C ASP A 106 26.88 0.92 17.86
N PRO A 107 28.19 1.22 17.64
CA PRO A 107 29.18 0.17 17.39
C PRO A 107 29.74 -0.53 18.64
N TRP A 108 29.44 -0.07 19.85
CA TRP A 108 30.02 -0.61 21.10
C TRP A 108 29.01 -1.34 21.97
N ALA A 109 27.73 -1.07 21.81
CA ALA A 109 26.67 -1.80 22.50
C ALA A 109 26.70 -3.28 22.09
N THR A 110 26.39 -4.14 23.06
CA THR A 110 26.10 -5.54 22.74
C THR A 110 24.85 -5.56 21.85
N PRO A 111 24.85 -6.31 20.73
CA PRO A 111 23.67 -6.42 19.88
C PRO A 111 22.46 -6.91 20.68
N ASP A 112 21.33 -6.26 20.49
CA ASP A 112 20.08 -6.63 21.12
C ASP A 112 19.13 -7.19 20.06
N PHE A 113 18.92 -8.50 20.14
CA PHE A 113 18.09 -9.24 19.21
C PHE A 113 16.64 -9.36 19.70
N THR A 114 16.21 -8.53 20.65
CA THR A 114 14.83 -8.53 21.18
C THR A 114 14.01 -7.31 20.77
N ARG A 115 14.65 -6.33 20.12
CA ARG A 115 14.04 -5.08 19.66
C ARG A 115 13.05 -5.26 18.51
N GLY A 116 12.09 -4.35 18.44
CA GLY A 116 11.04 -4.34 17.43
C GLY A 116 10.12 -5.58 17.50
N TYR A 117 9.38 -5.84 16.43
CA TYR A 117 8.36 -6.89 16.37
C TYR A 117 8.62 -7.99 15.35
N GLU A 118 9.65 -7.85 14.50
CA GLU A 118 9.92 -8.83 13.44
C GLU A 118 10.37 -10.19 14.00
N TRP A 119 11.09 -10.20 15.14
CA TRP A 119 11.42 -11.44 15.85
C TRP A 119 10.18 -12.17 16.36
N PHE A 120 9.23 -11.42 16.94
CA PHE A 120 7.94 -11.95 17.37
C PHE A 120 7.19 -12.55 16.17
N LEU A 121 7.10 -11.80 15.07
CA LEU A 121 6.36 -12.19 13.90
C LEU A 121 6.94 -13.45 13.23
N MET A 122 8.26 -13.53 13.07
CA MET A 122 8.93 -14.72 12.52
C MET A 122 8.71 -15.97 13.40
N LYS A 123 8.73 -15.82 14.74
CA LYS A 123 8.43 -16.92 15.67
C LYS A 123 6.98 -17.37 15.56
N GLU A 124 6.03 -16.44 15.52
CA GLU A 124 4.60 -16.76 15.37
C GLU A 124 4.29 -17.42 14.02
N ALA A 125 4.99 -17.01 12.96
CA ALA A 125 4.89 -17.62 11.63
C ALA A 125 5.44 -19.05 11.64
N LYS A 126 6.66 -19.26 12.17
CA LYS A 126 7.27 -20.60 12.29
C LYS A 126 6.48 -21.54 13.21
N ALA A 127 5.88 -21.03 14.27
CA ALA A 127 5.05 -21.82 15.18
C ALA A 127 3.80 -22.40 14.47
N ARG A 128 3.23 -21.66 13.51
CA ARG A 128 2.07 -22.09 12.72
C ARG A 128 2.45 -22.89 11.48
N ASN A 129 3.53 -22.48 10.81
CA ASN A 129 4.06 -23.11 9.62
C ASN A 129 5.59 -23.28 9.76
N PRO A 130 6.07 -24.42 10.29
CA PRO A 130 7.50 -24.69 10.43
C PRO A 130 8.26 -24.65 9.09
N GLU A 131 7.57 -24.90 7.97
CA GLU A 131 8.14 -24.92 6.62
C GLU A 131 8.24 -23.53 5.98
N ILE A 132 7.64 -22.49 6.57
CA ILE A 132 7.68 -21.12 6.03
C ILE A 132 9.13 -20.66 5.84
N LYS A 133 9.41 -19.99 4.73
CA LYS A 133 10.73 -19.44 4.45
C LYS A 133 10.88 -18.03 5.00
N LEU A 134 12.04 -17.73 5.57
CA LEU A 134 12.34 -16.42 6.13
C LEU A 134 13.32 -15.65 5.23
N TYR A 135 12.96 -14.42 4.89
CA TYR A 135 13.75 -13.53 4.06
C TYR A 135 13.99 -12.19 4.80
N GLY A 136 15.24 -11.84 5.14
CA GLY A 136 15.60 -10.51 5.66
C GLY A 136 16.16 -9.57 4.59
N LEU A 137 15.75 -8.30 4.58
CA LEU A 137 16.28 -7.24 3.70
C LEU A 137 16.42 -5.92 4.48
N PRO A 138 17.55 -5.20 4.40
CA PRO A 138 17.64 -3.85 4.97
C PRO A 138 17.09 -2.79 4.02
N TRP A 139 16.29 -1.85 4.56
CA TRP A 139 15.92 -0.59 3.89
C TRP A 139 16.88 0.53 4.23
N ALA A 140 17.36 0.55 5.47
CA ALA A 140 18.26 1.56 6.00
C ALA A 140 19.33 0.91 6.88
N PHE A 141 20.31 1.71 7.31
CA PHE A 141 21.35 1.26 8.22
C PHE A 141 21.64 2.32 9.29
N PRO A 142 21.99 1.91 10.52
CA PRO A 142 22.55 2.84 11.50
C PRO A 142 23.82 3.51 10.93
N GLN A 143 23.99 4.80 11.15
CA GLN A 143 25.08 5.59 10.54
C GLN A 143 26.48 5.01 10.79
N TRP A 144 26.67 4.40 11.97
CA TRP A 144 27.95 3.89 12.43
C TRP A 144 28.56 2.82 11.51
N VAL A 145 27.74 2.09 10.73
CA VAL A 145 28.27 1.09 9.76
C VAL A 145 29.11 1.75 8.67
N SER A 146 28.88 3.04 8.42
CA SER A 146 29.67 3.86 7.51
C SER A 146 30.68 4.77 8.21
N CYS A 147 30.87 4.69 9.54
CA CYS A 147 31.82 5.48 10.35
C CYS A 147 33.14 4.74 10.60
N ALA A 148 34.19 5.45 11.04
CA ALA A 148 35.47 4.80 11.35
C ALA A 148 35.25 3.71 12.41
N PRO A 149 35.88 2.51 12.27
CA PRO A 149 35.57 1.37 13.12
C PRO A 149 35.61 1.71 14.62
N GLY A 150 34.54 1.38 15.33
CA GLY A 150 34.40 1.64 16.77
C GLY A 150 34.12 3.10 17.14
N THR A 151 33.74 3.95 16.19
CA THR A 151 33.47 5.38 16.43
C THR A 151 32.12 5.82 15.84
N LEU A 152 31.69 7.03 16.21
CA LEU A 152 30.59 7.78 15.58
C LEU A 152 31.10 8.96 14.74
N HIS A 153 32.33 8.86 14.21
CA HIS A 153 33.00 9.92 13.46
C HIS A 153 33.51 9.41 12.10
N ASP A 154 33.87 10.33 11.20
CA ASP A 154 34.38 10.02 9.86
C ASP A 154 33.46 9.07 9.08
N CYS A 155 32.18 9.41 9.09
CA CYS A 155 31.10 8.66 8.46
C CYS A 155 30.93 9.06 7.00
N THR A 156 30.88 8.09 6.10
CA THR A 156 30.74 8.36 4.67
C THR A 156 29.28 8.53 4.23
N GLY A 157 28.33 8.02 5.02
CA GLY A 157 26.90 8.05 4.68
C GLY A 157 26.49 7.03 3.62
N ASN A 158 27.37 6.10 3.24
CA ASN A 158 27.05 5.01 2.33
C ASN A 158 27.47 3.67 2.97
N ALA A 159 26.51 2.75 3.10
CA ALA A 159 26.72 1.45 3.73
C ALA A 159 27.76 0.59 3.00
N TYR A 160 28.09 0.86 1.73
CA TYR A 160 29.05 0.04 0.98
C TYR A 160 30.49 0.53 1.02
N ASP A 161 30.78 1.71 1.57
CA ASP A 161 32.16 2.23 1.62
C ASP A 161 33.03 1.47 2.63
N ARG A 162 32.38 0.80 3.60
CA ARG A 162 33.01 -0.10 4.57
C ARG A 162 32.37 -1.49 4.49
N PRO A 163 32.55 -2.21 3.37
CA PRO A 163 31.72 -3.38 3.04
C PRO A 163 31.86 -4.53 4.04
N GLN A 164 33.03 -4.71 4.66
CA GLN A 164 33.22 -5.72 5.71
C GLN A 164 32.41 -5.39 6.96
N GLN A 165 32.41 -4.12 7.39
CA GLN A 165 31.68 -3.68 8.59
C GLN A 165 30.17 -3.85 8.39
N THR A 166 29.66 -3.49 7.22
CA THR A 166 28.24 -3.71 6.88
C THR A 166 27.90 -5.19 6.76
N ALA A 167 28.79 -6.02 6.21
CA ALA A 167 28.59 -7.47 6.16
C ALA A 167 28.61 -8.11 7.55
N ASP A 168 29.46 -7.63 8.46
CA ASP A 168 29.50 -8.07 9.87
C ASP A 168 28.22 -7.67 10.61
N TYR A 169 27.70 -6.47 10.36
CA TYR A 169 26.40 -6.00 10.89
C TYR A 169 25.24 -6.91 10.46
N ILE A 170 25.13 -7.22 9.17
CA ILE A 170 24.08 -8.12 8.64
C ILE A 170 24.27 -9.56 9.13
N THR A 171 25.52 -10.05 9.19
CA THR A 171 25.81 -11.40 9.71
C THR A 171 25.50 -11.50 11.20
N SER A 172 25.66 -10.42 11.97
CA SER A 172 25.23 -10.33 13.37
C SER A 172 23.72 -10.52 13.53
N TRP A 173 22.91 -9.92 12.64
CA TRP A 173 21.46 -10.13 12.63
C TRP A 173 21.07 -11.59 12.38
N VAL A 174 21.69 -12.24 11.39
CA VAL A 174 21.48 -13.69 11.10
C VAL A 174 21.88 -14.55 12.30
N ARG A 175 22.99 -14.20 12.97
CA ARG A 175 23.41 -14.86 14.19
C ARG A 175 22.37 -14.73 15.29
N GLY A 176 21.86 -13.52 15.54
CA GLY A 176 20.81 -13.26 16.52
C GLY A 176 19.54 -14.06 16.25
N ALA A 177 19.10 -14.11 15.00
CA ALA A 177 17.97 -14.95 14.57
C ALA A 177 18.16 -16.42 15.01
N LYS A 178 19.35 -16.97 14.76
CA LYS A 178 19.64 -18.37 15.07
C LYS A 178 19.85 -18.64 16.56
N GLU A 179 20.70 -17.86 17.21
CA GLU A 179 21.17 -18.13 18.57
C GLU A 179 20.15 -17.74 19.64
N VAL A 180 19.39 -16.66 19.43
CA VAL A 180 18.40 -16.18 20.41
C VAL A 180 17.01 -16.73 20.14
N HIS A 181 16.61 -16.86 18.87
CA HIS A 181 15.24 -17.24 18.51
C HIS A 181 15.12 -18.63 17.87
N GLY A 182 16.23 -19.31 17.58
CA GLY A 182 16.21 -20.62 16.91
C GLY A 182 15.75 -20.54 15.45
N LEU A 183 15.77 -19.36 14.83
CA LEU A 183 15.28 -19.11 13.48
C LEU A 183 16.41 -19.27 12.46
N ASP A 184 16.18 -20.07 11.42
CA ASP A 184 17.05 -20.15 10.25
C ASP A 184 16.57 -19.15 9.19
N ILE A 185 17.46 -18.24 8.79
CA ILE A 185 17.20 -17.28 7.72
C ILE A 185 17.54 -17.93 6.38
N ASP A 186 16.53 -18.15 5.54
CA ASP A 186 16.69 -18.82 4.24
C ASP A 186 17.28 -17.86 3.19
N TYR A 187 16.89 -16.59 3.20
CA TYR A 187 17.26 -15.60 2.18
C TYR A 187 17.69 -14.26 2.80
N LEU A 188 18.64 -13.60 2.14
CA LEU A 188 19.04 -12.22 2.40
C LEU A 188 19.13 -11.42 1.10
N GLY A 189 18.80 -10.14 1.20
CA GLY A 189 18.85 -9.19 0.08
C GLY A 189 19.97 -8.18 0.25
N CYS A 190 20.11 -7.26 -0.71
CA CYS A 190 21.16 -6.23 -0.66
C CYS A 190 20.74 -4.98 0.14
N TRP A 191 20.06 -4.05 -0.52
CA TRP A 191 19.58 -2.79 0.03
C TRP A 191 18.38 -2.35 -0.79
N ASN A 192 17.22 -2.32 -0.16
CA ASN A 192 15.92 -2.16 -0.81
C ASN A 192 15.84 -0.95 -1.74
N GLU A 193 15.51 -1.16 -3.02
CA GLU A 193 15.33 -0.10 -4.03
C GLU A 193 16.47 0.93 -4.09
N ARG A 194 17.69 0.52 -3.71
CA ARG A 194 18.92 1.32 -3.83
C ARG A 194 19.85 0.67 -4.82
N ALA A 195 20.91 1.39 -5.20
CA ALA A 195 21.98 0.78 -5.97
C ALA A 195 22.55 -0.40 -5.15
N TYR A 196 22.84 -1.52 -5.81
CA TYR A 196 23.59 -2.61 -5.21
C TYR A 196 25.09 -2.39 -5.41
N ASN A 197 25.91 -3.09 -4.64
CA ASN A 197 27.36 -3.08 -4.81
C ASN A 197 27.88 -4.53 -4.92
N LYS A 198 28.49 -4.87 -6.06
CA LYS A 198 28.97 -6.23 -6.35
C LYS A 198 30.01 -6.70 -5.33
N SER A 199 30.99 -5.85 -5.03
CA SER A 199 32.04 -6.15 -4.06
C SER A 199 31.48 -6.40 -2.66
N TYR A 200 30.48 -5.62 -2.23
CA TYR A 200 29.77 -5.86 -0.98
C TYR A 200 29.06 -7.22 -0.97
N MET A 201 28.33 -7.58 -2.03
CA MET A 201 27.63 -8.87 -2.08
C MET A 201 28.59 -10.05 -2.01
N GLU A 202 29.76 -9.95 -2.65
CA GLU A 202 30.82 -10.96 -2.52
C GLU A 202 31.42 -11.01 -1.10
N VAL A 203 31.63 -9.86 -0.45
CA VAL A 203 32.09 -9.78 0.94
C VAL A 203 31.05 -10.38 1.88
N LEU A 204 29.77 -10.08 1.70
CA LEU A 204 28.67 -10.63 2.48
C LEU A 204 28.62 -12.16 2.35
N ARG A 205 28.73 -12.70 1.14
CA ARG A 205 28.79 -14.16 0.91
C ARG A 205 29.95 -14.81 1.69
N ARG A 206 31.16 -14.27 1.55
CA ARG A 206 32.35 -14.79 2.27
C ARG A 206 32.22 -14.70 3.78
N THR A 207 31.61 -13.62 4.28
CA THR A 207 31.40 -13.38 5.71
C THR A 207 30.40 -14.39 6.29
N LEU A 208 29.27 -14.60 5.62
CA LEU A 208 28.29 -15.62 5.99
C LEU A 208 28.89 -17.03 5.96
N ASP A 209 29.67 -17.37 4.94
CA ASP A 209 30.30 -18.69 4.81
C ASP A 209 31.31 -18.97 5.93
N SER A 210 32.07 -17.95 6.31
CA SER A 210 33.06 -18.01 7.39
C SER A 210 32.38 -18.09 8.77
N ALA A 211 31.21 -17.48 8.92
CA ALA A 211 30.38 -17.56 10.11
C ALA A 211 29.51 -18.82 10.20
N GLY A 212 29.53 -19.70 9.17
CA GLY A 212 28.79 -20.96 9.15
C GLY A 212 27.39 -20.90 8.54
N TYR A 213 26.96 -19.76 8.00
CA TYR A 213 25.64 -19.53 7.39
C TYR A 213 25.64 -19.76 5.87
N ARG A 214 26.27 -20.85 5.42
CA ARG A 214 26.38 -21.22 3.99
C ARG A 214 25.03 -21.49 3.31
N ASN A 215 24.01 -21.84 4.11
CA ASN A 215 22.67 -22.15 3.61
C ASN A 215 21.79 -20.91 3.41
N THR A 216 22.15 -19.76 3.99
CA THR A 216 21.45 -18.49 3.78
C THR A 216 21.81 -17.98 2.39
N LYS A 217 20.83 -17.92 1.50
CA LYS A 217 21.00 -17.57 0.08
C LYS A 217 20.95 -16.05 -0.12
N LEU A 218 21.74 -15.54 -1.07
CA LEU A 218 21.69 -14.12 -1.44
C LEU A 218 20.82 -13.92 -2.68
N ILE A 219 19.89 -12.99 -2.59
CA ILE A 219 19.05 -12.50 -3.68
C ILE A 219 19.49 -11.06 -3.99
N ALA A 220 19.59 -10.72 -5.27
CA ALA A 220 19.84 -9.35 -5.69
C ALA A 220 18.89 -8.92 -6.82
N ASN A 221 18.50 -7.67 -6.95
CA ASN A 221 18.91 -6.53 -6.12
C ASN A 221 17.73 -5.87 -5.39
N ASP A 222 16.54 -6.50 -5.39
CA ASP A 222 15.31 -5.90 -4.84
C ASP A 222 15.07 -4.51 -5.42
N ASN A 223 15.24 -4.42 -6.74
CA ASN A 223 15.03 -3.23 -7.55
C ASN A 223 14.54 -3.65 -8.94
N ASP A 224 15.43 -3.97 -9.88
CA ASP A 224 15.09 -4.28 -11.27
C ASP A 224 15.89 -5.46 -11.83
N PHE A 225 15.29 -6.20 -12.78
CA PHE A 225 15.97 -7.30 -13.46
C PHE A 225 17.10 -6.85 -14.42
N PRO A 226 16.91 -5.85 -15.31
CA PRO A 226 17.91 -5.52 -16.33
C PRO A 226 19.30 -5.18 -15.78
N SER A 227 19.38 -4.38 -14.72
CA SER A 227 20.66 -3.93 -14.15
C SER A 227 21.47 -5.10 -13.59
N VAL A 228 20.87 -5.89 -12.71
CA VAL A 228 21.54 -7.01 -12.04
C VAL A 228 21.82 -8.17 -13.00
N ALA A 229 20.92 -8.46 -13.94
CA ALA A 229 21.11 -9.55 -14.90
C ALA A 229 22.30 -9.28 -15.84
N LYS A 230 22.51 -8.03 -16.27
CA LYS A 230 23.67 -7.63 -17.07
C LYS A 230 24.98 -7.94 -16.34
N ASP A 231 25.05 -7.60 -15.06
CA ASP A 231 26.24 -7.82 -14.25
C ASP A 231 26.47 -9.30 -13.97
N VAL A 232 25.43 -10.07 -13.62
CA VAL A 232 25.54 -11.52 -13.43
C VAL A 232 26.03 -12.24 -14.69
N ASN A 233 25.54 -11.84 -15.87
CA ASN A 233 25.96 -12.45 -17.13
C ASN A 233 27.41 -12.10 -17.54
N SER A 234 27.99 -11.02 -16.98
CA SER A 234 29.33 -10.54 -17.36
C SER A 234 30.40 -10.71 -16.28
N ASP A 235 30.00 -11.01 -15.03
CA ASP A 235 30.88 -11.08 -13.86
C ASP A 235 30.68 -12.42 -13.11
N PRO A 236 31.50 -13.45 -13.40
CA PRO A 236 31.37 -14.75 -12.75
C PRO A 236 31.59 -14.74 -11.24
N ALA A 237 32.37 -13.80 -10.70
CA ALA A 237 32.61 -13.71 -9.26
C ALA A 237 31.35 -13.21 -8.53
N PHE A 238 30.72 -12.17 -9.09
CA PHE A 238 29.43 -11.69 -8.60
C PHE A 238 28.33 -12.74 -8.76
N ALA A 239 28.25 -13.41 -9.92
CA ALA A 239 27.28 -14.48 -10.15
C ALA A 239 27.40 -15.63 -9.13
N ALA A 240 28.63 -16.01 -8.74
CA ALA A 240 28.86 -17.05 -7.76
C ALA A 240 28.46 -16.67 -6.32
N ALA A 241 28.33 -15.37 -6.02
CA ALA A 241 27.86 -14.90 -4.71
C ALA A 241 26.34 -15.01 -4.55
N LEU A 242 25.59 -15.03 -5.66
CA LEU A 242 24.14 -14.96 -5.69
C LEU A 242 23.49 -16.33 -5.91
N TRP A 243 22.29 -16.49 -5.37
CA TRP A 243 21.44 -17.64 -5.64
C TRP A 243 20.30 -17.31 -6.61
N GLY A 244 19.74 -16.11 -6.56
CA GLY A 244 18.57 -15.71 -7.34
C GLY A 244 18.49 -14.20 -7.58
N LEU A 245 17.59 -13.80 -8.47
CA LEU A 245 17.30 -12.41 -8.79
C LEU A 245 15.92 -11.99 -8.29
N GLY A 246 15.84 -10.87 -7.59
CA GLY A 246 14.61 -10.26 -7.10
C GLY A 246 14.38 -8.88 -7.69
N ALA A 247 13.21 -8.64 -8.26
CA ALA A 247 12.79 -7.35 -8.80
C ALA A 247 11.46 -6.89 -8.21
N HIS A 248 11.26 -5.58 -8.18
CA HIS A 248 10.10 -4.93 -7.61
C HIS A 248 9.14 -4.46 -8.69
N TYR A 249 7.84 -4.71 -8.51
CA TYR A 249 6.78 -4.32 -9.45
C TYR A 249 7.14 -4.60 -10.93
N PRO A 250 7.61 -5.80 -11.29
CA PRO A 250 8.24 -6.11 -12.59
C PRO A 250 7.28 -6.07 -13.79
N ASN A 251 6.01 -5.69 -13.59
CA ASN A 251 4.99 -5.70 -14.63
C ASN A 251 4.81 -7.08 -15.29
N MET A 252 5.00 -8.16 -14.52
CA MET A 252 4.98 -9.53 -15.00
C MET A 252 6.07 -9.85 -16.05
N VAL A 253 7.11 -9.02 -16.22
CA VAL A 253 8.17 -9.21 -17.22
C VAL A 253 9.55 -9.24 -16.56
N SER A 254 10.36 -10.24 -16.91
CA SER A 254 11.77 -10.34 -16.45
C SER A 254 12.78 -9.93 -17.52
N GLY A 255 12.53 -10.33 -18.77
CA GLY A 255 13.36 -10.00 -19.92
C GLY A 255 14.46 -11.04 -20.22
N PRO A 256 14.99 -11.03 -21.46
CA PRO A 256 15.86 -12.09 -21.96
C PRO A 256 17.19 -12.22 -21.21
N ASP A 257 17.77 -11.11 -20.76
CA ASP A 257 19.04 -11.14 -20.02
C ASP A 257 18.87 -11.79 -18.64
N ALA A 258 17.74 -11.55 -17.97
CA ALA A 258 17.41 -12.18 -16.69
C ALA A 258 17.18 -13.68 -16.86
N GLU A 259 16.44 -14.09 -17.89
CA GLU A 259 16.23 -15.51 -18.21
C GLU A 259 17.54 -16.24 -18.53
N LYS A 260 18.44 -15.58 -19.28
CA LYS A 260 19.76 -16.11 -19.66
C LYS A 260 20.65 -16.44 -18.46
N THR A 261 20.46 -15.76 -17.32
CA THR A 261 21.22 -16.07 -16.10
C THR A 261 20.99 -17.49 -15.60
N GLY A 262 19.84 -18.11 -15.94
CA GLY A 262 19.42 -19.41 -15.45
C GLY A 262 19.05 -19.43 -13.96
N MET A 263 19.14 -18.29 -13.26
CA MET A 263 18.82 -18.17 -11.85
C MET A 263 17.30 -18.17 -11.62
N PRO A 264 16.83 -18.47 -10.39
CA PRO A 264 15.49 -18.13 -9.95
C PRO A 264 15.21 -16.63 -10.12
N LEU A 265 14.03 -16.30 -10.65
CA LEU A 265 13.55 -14.93 -10.85
C LEU A 265 12.32 -14.73 -9.98
N TRP A 266 12.33 -13.70 -9.13
CA TRP A 266 11.28 -13.45 -8.15
C TRP A 266 10.72 -12.03 -8.31
N ALA A 267 9.40 -11.89 -8.21
CA ALA A 267 8.79 -10.62 -7.86
C ALA A 267 8.93 -10.47 -6.33
N SER A 268 10.08 -9.92 -5.89
CA SER A 268 10.47 -9.88 -4.47
C SER A 268 9.79 -8.77 -3.68
N GLU A 269 9.06 -7.90 -4.38
CA GLU A 269 8.05 -6.97 -3.87
C GLU A 269 7.00 -6.70 -4.97
N GLU A 270 5.72 -6.80 -4.65
CA GLU A 270 4.63 -6.73 -5.62
C GLU A 270 3.31 -6.22 -5.00
N ASP A 271 2.38 -5.81 -5.87
CA ASP A 271 1.03 -5.32 -5.59
C ASP A 271 0.99 -3.92 -4.92
N SER A 272 1.19 -3.79 -3.60
CA SER A 272 1.06 -2.50 -2.89
C SER A 272 -0.29 -1.80 -3.11
N THR A 273 -1.36 -2.56 -3.35
CA THR A 273 -2.67 -2.03 -3.71
C THR A 273 -3.61 -2.07 -2.52
N TYR A 274 -4.60 -1.19 -2.51
CA TYR A 274 -5.64 -1.18 -1.50
C TYR A 274 -6.36 -2.54 -1.42
N ASN A 275 -6.47 -3.10 -0.23
CA ASN A 275 -6.93 -4.48 0.00
C ASN A 275 -8.45 -4.71 -0.07
N ASN A 276 -9.10 -4.07 -1.04
CA ASN A 276 -10.49 -4.35 -1.42
C ASN A 276 -10.54 -5.43 -2.53
N ALA A 277 -11.72 -5.67 -3.10
CA ALA A 277 -11.90 -6.61 -4.20
C ALA A 277 -11.05 -6.28 -5.44
N VAL A 278 -10.76 -4.99 -5.69
CA VAL A 278 -9.90 -4.57 -6.81
C VAL A 278 -8.43 -4.93 -6.55
N GLY A 279 -7.93 -4.69 -5.33
CA GLY A 279 -6.58 -5.13 -4.94
C GLY A 279 -6.45 -6.64 -4.94
N ALA A 280 -7.48 -7.37 -4.50
CA ALA A 280 -7.53 -8.82 -4.64
C ALA A 280 -7.50 -9.28 -6.09
N GLY A 281 -8.17 -8.57 -7.00
CA GLY A 281 -8.09 -8.79 -8.44
C GLY A 281 -6.70 -8.53 -9.02
N CYS A 282 -6.02 -7.45 -8.62
CA CYS A 282 -4.62 -7.21 -8.98
C CYS A 282 -3.74 -8.39 -8.53
N TRP A 283 -3.82 -8.75 -7.25
CA TRP A 283 -3.01 -9.81 -6.66
C TRP A 283 -3.24 -11.17 -7.33
N ALA A 284 -4.51 -11.55 -7.52
CA ALA A 284 -4.88 -12.77 -8.25
C ALA A 284 -4.25 -12.84 -9.65
N ARG A 285 -4.28 -11.72 -10.38
CA ARG A 285 -3.73 -11.63 -11.73
C ARG A 285 -2.21 -11.77 -11.74
N VAL A 286 -1.50 -11.02 -10.90
CA VAL A 286 -0.02 -11.02 -10.90
C VAL A 286 0.55 -12.33 -10.35
N LEU A 287 -0.14 -13.02 -9.42
CA LEU A 287 0.27 -14.34 -8.93
C LEU A 287 0.45 -15.37 -10.06
N ASN A 288 -0.49 -15.42 -11.00
CA ASN A 288 -0.36 -16.29 -12.17
C ASN A 288 0.58 -15.69 -13.22
N GLN A 289 0.37 -14.42 -13.57
CA GLN A 289 1.00 -13.85 -14.76
C GLN A 289 2.48 -13.55 -14.57
N ASN A 290 2.98 -13.40 -13.33
CA ASN A 290 4.41 -13.31 -13.07
C ASN A 290 5.16 -14.57 -13.56
N PHE A 291 4.58 -15.76 -13.42
CA PHE A 291 5.13 -16.96 -14.03
C PHE A 291 4.87 -17.02 -15.54
N VAL A 292 3.62 -16.80 -15.97
CA VAL A 292 3.21 -16.95 -17.38
C VAL A 292 3.98 -16.04 -18.33
N ARG A 293 4.29 -14.81 -17.89
CA ARG A 293 4.92 -13.79 -18.73
C ARG A 293 6.39 -13.52 -18.39
N GLY A 294 6.78 -13.74 -17.13
CA GLY A 294 8.10 -13.37 -16.63
C GLY A 294 8.95 -14.54 -16.15
N ASN A 295 8.45 -15.78 -16.23
CA ASN A 295 9.11 -16.97 -15.69
C ASN A 295 9.49 -16.83 -14.20
N MET A 296 8.77 -15.96 -13.48
CA MET A 296 9.01 -15.73 -12.05
C MET A 296 8.39 -16.85 -11.23
N SER A 297 9.10 -17.24 -10.18
CA SER A 297 8.80 -18.46 -9.40
C SER A 297 8.43 -18.20 -7.95
N ALA A 298 8.44 -16.94 -7.54
CA ALA A 298 7.88 -16.44 -6.29
C ALA A 298 7.34 -15.02 -6.49
N SER A 299 6.34 -14.68 -5.69
CA SER A 299 5.75 -13.35 -5.60
C SER A 299 5.52 -13.00 -4.12
N ILE A 300 5.96 -11.83 -3.69
CA ILE A 300 5.87 -11.37 -2.30
C ILE A 300 5.07 -10.07 -2.25
N ASN A 301 3.94 -10.06 -1.55
CA ASN A 301 3.08 -8.88 -1.40
C ASN A 301 3.71 -7.89 -0.43
N TRP A 302 3.89 -6.63 -0.85
CA TRP A 302 4.05 -5.52 0.10
C TRP A 302 2.68 -4.90 0.35
N ASN A 303 2.14 -4.89 1.57
CA ASN A 303 2.69 -5.44 2.82
C ASN A 303 1.91 -6.66 3.36
N LEU A 304 2.49 -7.37 4.32
CA LEU A 304 1.89 -8.54 4.96
C LEU A 304 0.51 -8.21 5.54
N ILE A 305 0.44 -7.09 6.26
CA ILE A 305 -0.75 -6.65 6.99
C ILE A 305 -0.72 -5.15 7.16
N ALA A 306 -1.88 -4.51 7.00
CA ALA A 306 -2.04 -3.10 7.31
C ALA A 306 -2.32 -2.91 8.82
N ALA A 307 -1.26 -3.03 9.63
CA ALA A 307 -1.28 -2.83 11.08
C ALA A 307 -0.45 -1.60 11.50
N TYR A 308 -0.73 -0.47 10.85
CA TYR A 308 -0.12 0.84 11.08
C TYR A 308 -1.18 1.93 11.12
N GLN A 309 -0.79 3.12 11.58
CA GLN A 309 -1.72 4.20 11.88
C GLN A 309 -2.53 4.66 10.65
N LYS A 310 -3.84 4.87 10.85
CA LYS A 310 -4.71 5.38 9.78
C LYS A 310 -4.28 6.78 9.35
N GLY A 311 -3.92 6.91 8.07
CA GLY A 311 -3.57 8.18 7.46
C GLY A 311 -2.07 8.41 7.23
N THR A 312 -1.24 7.37 7.40
CA THR A 312 0.08 7.27 6.77
C THR A 312 -0.05 7.04 5.25
N ASN A 313 1.08 6.94 4.54
CA ASN A 313 1.14 7.12 3.08
C ASN A 313 0.45 6.01 2.29
N TRP A 314 0.54 4.76 2.72
CA TRP A 314 0.03 3.59 1.99
C TRP A 314 -1.09 2.89 2.73
N TRP A 315 -2.05 3.67 3.21
CA TRP A 315 -3.20 3.16 3.95
C TRP A 315 -3.85 1.92 3.31
N ARG A 316 -3.96 0.82 4.08
CA ARG A 316 -4.62 -0.46 3.71
C ARG A 316 -4.02 -1.17 2.48
N ALA A 317 -2.71 -1.10 2.30
CA ALA A 317 -1.99 -1.75 1.21
C ALA A 317 -1.41 -3.13 1.58
N GLY A 318 -2.08 -3.91 2.43
CA GLY A 318 -1.60 -5.24 2.81
C GLY A 318 -2.63 -6.34 2.67
N LEU A 319 -2.22 -7.62 2.73
CA LEU A 319 -3.13 -8.76 2.51
C LEU A 319 -4.40 -8.74 3.36
N MET A 320 -4.33 -8.15 4.56
CA MET A 320 -5.48 -7.84 5.41
C MET A 320 -5.26 -6.55 6.22
N THR A 321 -6.28 -6.12 6.97
CA THR A 321 -6.25 -4.89 7.77
C THR A 321 -6.42 -5.19 9.26
N ALA A 322 -5.53 -4.65 10.11
CA ALA A 322 -5.59 -4.75 11.56
C ALA A 322 -4.91 -3.55 12.26
N PHE A 323 -5.52 -2.38 12.17
CA PHE A 323 -4.95 -1.12 12.69
C PHE A 323 -5.60 -0.60 14.00
N GLN A 324 -6.49 -1.38 14.61
CA GLN A 324 -7.26 -0.99 15.80
C GLN A 324 -7.11 -1.98 16.95
N PRO A 325 -5.90 -2.14 17.52
CA PRO A 325 -5.70 -3.03 18.66
C PRO A 325 -6.60 -2.69 19.85
N TRP A 326 -6.92 -1.42 20.07
CA TRP A 326 -7.83 -0.97 21.15
C TRP A 326 -9.28 -1.48 21.02
N SER A 327 -9.76 -1.80 19.81
CA SER A 327 -11.07 -2.41 19.60
C SER A 327 -10.98 -3.91 19.33
N GLY A 328 -9.80 -4.39 18.89
CA GLY A 328 -9.60 -5.73 18.35
C GLY A 328 -10.16 -5.92 16.95
N ALA A 329 -10.63 -4.87 16.27
CA ALA A 329 -11.24 -5.01 14.94
C ALA A 329 -10.21 -5.33 13.85
N PHE A 330 -10.51 -6.29 12.98
CA PHE A 330 -9.68 -6.66 11.82
C PHE A 330 -10.57 -7.08 10.64
N GLY A 331 -10.04 -7.12 9.42
CA GLY A 331 -10.85 -7.46 8.24
C GLY A 331 -10.13 -7.26 6.92
N SER A 332 -10.92 -7.09 5.85
CA SER A 332 -10.44 -7.06 4.45
C SER A 332 -9.73 -8.35 4.06
N LEU A 333 -10.49 -9.42 3.82
CA LEU A 333 -9.94 -10.77 3.63
C LEU A 333 -9.87 -11.22 2.17
N ALA A 334 -10.26 -10.37 1.22
CA ALA A 334 -10.30 -10.73 -0.20
C ALA A 334 -8.92 -11.19 -0.72
N MET A 335 -7.85 -10.49 -0.35
CA MET A 335 -6.47 -10.87 -0.73
C MET A 335 -5.96 -12.11 0.04
N ILE A 336 -6.41 -12.34 1.28
CA ILE A 336 -6.16 -13.58 2.02
C ILE A 336 -6.68 -14.78 1.22
N TRP A 337 -7.92 -14.69 0.74
CA TRP A 337 -8.56 -15.75 -0.03
C TRP A 337 -8.00 -15.90 -1.44
N ALA A 338 -7.63 -14.80 -2.11
CA ALA A 338 -6.90 -14.84 -3.38
C ALA A 338 -5.55 -15.58 -3.23
N THR A 339 -4.84 -15.34 -2.13
CA THR A 339 -3.57 -16.03 -1.83
C THR A 339 -3.78 -17.53 -1.60
N ALA A 340 -4.83 -17.89 -0.85
CA ALA A 340 -5.17 -19.27 -0.50
C ALA A 340 -5.39 -20.19 -1.71
N HIS A 341 -5.86 -19.64 -2.84
CA HIS A 341 -6.02 -20.37 -4.10
C HIS A 341 -4.73 -21.02 -4.61
N THR A 342 -3.57 -20.49 -4.24
CA THR A 342 -2.26 -21.06 -4.59
C THR A 342 -1.63 -21.78 -3.40
N THR A 343 -1.51 -21.10 -2.26
CA THR A 343 -0.67 -21.56 -1.15
C THR A 343 -1.20 -22.80 -0.43
N GLN A 344 -2.52 -22.98 -0.32
CA GLN A 344 -3.09 -24.16 0.34
C GLN A 344 -2.90 -25.46 -0.47
N PHE A 345 -2.55 -25.35 -1.75
CA PHE A 345 -2.51 -26.46 -2.70
C PHE A 345 -1.16 -26.62 -3.39
N THR A 346 -0.12 -25.96 -2.88
CA THR A 346 1.25 -26.00 -3.40
C THR A 346 2.25 -26.07 -2.24
N ARG A 347 3.47 -26.54 -2.51
CA ARG A 347 4.55 -26.62 -1.51
C ARG A 347 5.88 -26.21 -2.11
N VAL A 348 6.62 -25.38 -1.38
CA VAL A 348 7.97 -24.95 -1.76
C VAL A 348 8.93 -26.14 -1.72
N GLY A 349 9.75 -26.28 -2.76
CA GLY A 349 10.78 -27.31 -2.86
C GLY A 349 10.34 -28.63 -3.52
N ASN A 350 9.05 -28.94 -3.50
CA ASN A 350 8.49 -30.13 -4.16
C ASN A 350 7.85 -29.81 -5.52
N PHE A 351 7.06 -28.73 -5.54
CA PHE A 351 6.29 -28.37 -6.73
C PHE A 351 7.16 -27.63 -7.75
N SER A 352 6.92 -27.91 -9.02
CA SER A 352 7.44 -27.15 -10.15
C SER A 352 6.30 -26.76 -11.07
N TYR A 353 6.41 -25.60 -11.72
CA TYR A 353 5.49 -25.21 -12.77
C TYR A 353 5.67 -26.11 -14.00
N LEU A 354 4.57 -26.38 -14.68
CA LEU A 354 4.57 -26.87 -16.06
C LEU A 354 4.81 -25.72 -17.03
N ALA A 355 5.38 -26.05 -18.19
CA ALA A 355 5.82 -25.08 -19.19
C ALA A 355 4.67 -24.20 -19.72
N ASN A 356 5.02 -22.95 -20.06
CA ASN A 356 4.10 -22.01 -20.70
C ASN A 356 3.88 -22.36 -22.17
N GLY A 357 2.62 -22.31 -22.63
CA GLY A 357 2.27 -22.42 -24.05
C GLY A 357 0.89 -23.05 -24.28
N THR A 358 0.54 -23.26 -25.55
CA THR A 358 -0.81 -23.67 -25.97
C THR A 358 -0.89 -25.06 -26.59
N GLY A 359 0.22 -25.81 -26.63
CA GLY A 359 0.30 -27.11 -27.31
C GLY A 359 0.65 -28.27 -26.37
N PRO A 360 0.90 -29.47 -26.91
CA PRO A 360 1.44 -30.59 -26.13
C PRO A 360 2.76 -30.22 -25.42
N GLY A 361 3.01 -30.83 -24.28
CA GLY A 361 4.15 -30.55 -23.40
C GLY A 361 4.05 -29.26 -22.58
N THR A 362 2.89 -28.61 -22.55
CA THR A 362 2.64 -27.38 -21.75
C THR A 362 1.56 -27.60 -20.70
N GLY A 363 1.51 -26.71 -19.71
CA GLY A 363 0.53 -26.76 -18.62
C GLY A 363 0.20 -25.42 -17.98
N SER A 364 0.73 -24.32 -18.51
CA SER A 364 0.50 -22.96 -18.03
C SER A 364 0.35 -22.02 -19.24
N GLY A 365 -0.36 -20.90 -19.09
CA GLY A 365 -0.50 -19.95 -20.19
C GLY A 365 -1.61 -18.93 -20.03
N LEU A 366 -1.79 -18.13 -21.09
CA LEU A 366 -2.91 -17.21 -21.22
C LEU A 366 -4.15 -17.94 -21.75
N LEU A 367 -5.31 -17.48 -21.31
CA LEU A 367 -6.60 -17.93 -21.81
C LEU A 367 -7.00 -17.16 -23.07
N ALA A 368 -7.75 -17.80 -23.96
CA ALA A 368 -8.15 -17.29 -25.27
C ALA A 368 -9.02 -16.03 -25.19
N LEU A 369 -9.91 -15.96 -24.19
CA LEU A 369 -10.80 -14.81 -23.96
C LEU A 369 -10.38 -13.98 -22.74
N GLY A 370 -9.07 -13.79 -22.54
CA GLY A 370 -8.48 -13.04 -21.43
C GLY A 370 -8.34 -13.86 -20.14
N GLY A 371 -7.45 -13.47 -19.23
CA GLY A 371 -7.08 -14.25 -18.03
C GLY A 371 -5.94 -15.25 -18.28
N SER A 372 -5.61 -16.04 -17.25
CA SER A 372 -4.48 -16.97 -17.29
C SER A 372 -4.69 -18.20 -16.40
N TYR A 373 -3.89 -19.23 -16.64
CA TYR A 373 -3.81 -20.42 -15.80
C TYR A 373 -2.36 -20.85 -15.59
N VAL A 374 -2.08 -21.42 -14.43
CA VAL A 374 -0.80 -22.08 -14.12
C VAL A 374 -1.06 -23.47 -13.57
N THR A 375 -0.21 -24.43 -13.94
CA THR A 375 -0.22 -25.75 -13.31
C THR A 375 1.09 -25.98 -12.57
N LEU A 376 1.00 -26.33 -11.30
CA LEU A 376 2.12 -26.76 -10.47
C LEU A 376 1.98 -28.24 -10.14
N GLN A 377 3.08 -28.98 -10.25
CA GLN A 377 3.10 -30.43 -10.05
C GLN A 377 4.26 -30.85 -9.14
N ASP A 378 3.99 -31.76 -8.22
CA ASP A 378 5.01 -32.59 -7.58
C ASP A 378 5.29 -33.78 -8.52
N PHE A 379 6.44 -33.75 -9.18
CA PHE A 379 6.83 -34.80 -10.13
C PHE A 379 7.16 -36.14 -9.47
N GLY A 380 7.41 -36.15 -8.15
CA GLY A 380 7.66 -37.36 -7.38
C GLY A 380 6.38 -38.14 -7.08
N THR A 381 5.28 -37.44 -6.77
CA THR A 381 3.97 -38.06 -6.45
C THR A 381 3.00 -38.10 -7.63
N GLY A 382 3.15 -37.19 -8.58
CA GLY A 382 2.20 -36.95 -9.66
C GLY A 382 1.00 -36.08 -9.24
N GLU A 383 0.98 -35.56 -8.01
CA GLU A 383 -0.03 -34.61 -7.55
C GLU A 383 0.15 -33.25 -8.24
N PHE A 384 -0.95 -32.60 -8.56
CA PHE A 384 -0.91 -31.31 -9.25
C PHE A 384 -2.07 -30.41 -8.86
N THR A 385 -1.86 -29.11 -9.09
CA THR A 385 -2.79 -28.03 -8.84
C THR A 385 -2.78 -27.08 -10.03
N VAL A 386 -3.97 -26.79 -10.55
CA VAL A 386 -4.23 -25.79 -11.59
C VAL A 386 -4.87 -24.59 -10.92
N VAL A 387 -4.28 -23.40 -11.06
CA VAL A 387 -4.85 -22.14 -10.58
C VAL A 387 -5.20 -21.28 -11.79
N ILE A 388 -6.47 -20.89 -11.89
CA ILE A 388 -7.03 -20.11 -12.99
C ILE A 388 -7.48 -18.75 -12.44
N GLU A 389 -7.11 -17.67 -13.11
CA GLU A 389 -7.63 -16.33 -12.86
C GLU A 389 -8.23 -15.75 -14.14
N LYS A 390 -9.35 -15.04 -13.99
CA LYS A 390 -10.10 -14.42 -15.09
C LYS A 390 -10.37 -12.95 -14.81
N MET A 391 -9.37 -12.23 -14.31
CA MET A 391 -9.55 -10.87 -13.82
C MET A 391 -9.82 -9.89 -14.96
N SER A 392 -10.84 -9.03 -14.81
CA SER A 392 -11.08 -7.95 -15.76
C SER A 392 -10.08 -6.81 -15.57
N ARG A 393 -9.87 -6.03 -16.61
CA ARG A 393 -8.96 -4.88 -16.57
C ARG A 393 -9.40 -3.87 -15.51
N ASP A 394 -10.67 -3.51 -15.47
CA ASP A 394 -11.18 -2.45 -14.59
C ASP A 394 -11.23 -2.85 -13.11
N HIS A 395 -11.30 -4.15 -12.83
CA HIS A 395 -11.35 -4.69 -11.47
C HIS A 395 -10.04 -5.34 -11.02
N SER A 396 -8.95 -5.13 -11.75
CA SER A 396 -7.62 -5.58 -11.34
C SER A 396 -6.45 -4.60 -11.56
N PRO A 397 -6.63 -3.27 -11.67
CA PRO A 397 -5.46 -2.39 -11.69
C PRO A 397 -4.68 -2.51 -10.38
N CYS A 398 -3.37 -2.71 -10.50
CA CYS A 398 -2.44 -2.58 -9.40
C CYS A 398 -2.07 -1.11 -9.19
N CYS A 399 -1.52 -0.75 -8.03
CA CYS A 399 -1.01 0.61 -7.84
C CYS A 399 0.16 0.92 -8.79
N ARG A 400 0.94 -0.11 -9.16
CA ARG A 400 2.11 -0.04 -10.04
C ARG A 400 2.25 -1.33 -10.85
N PRO A 401 2.66 -1.24 -12.13
CA PRO A 401 2.59 -0.06 -12.99
C PRO A 401 1.16 0.19 -13.50
N ALA A 402 0.98 1.19 -14.35
CA ALA A 402 -0.28 1.36 -15.09
C ALA A 402 -0.60 0.12 -15.93
N LEU A 403 -1.84 -0.35 -15.85
CA LEU A 403 -2.29 -1.55 -16.54
C LEU A 403 -2.77 -1.19 -17.96
N ALA A 404 -2.17 -1.83 -18.97
CA ALA A 404 -2.62 -1.69 -20.35
C ALA A 404 -4.05 -2.23 -20.53
N ASP A 405 -4.77 -1.72 -21.53
CA ASP A 405 -6.12 -2.17 -21.80
C ASP A 405 -6.15 -3.60 -22.37
N PHE A 406 -7.08 -4.41 -21.86
CA PHE A 406 -7.37 -5.75 -22.37
C PHE A 406 -8.83 -6.12 -22.09
N SER A 407 -9.34 -7.07 -22.88
CA SER A 407 -10.71 -7.58 -22.74
C SER A 407 -10.71 -8.92 -22.04
N VAL A 408 -11.74 -9.17 -21.23
CA VAL A 408 -12.04 -10.49 -20.68
C VAL A 408 -13.50 -10.83 -20.94
N ALA A 409 -13.78 -12.09 -21.25
CA ALA A 409 -15.14 -12.59 -21.41
C ALA A 409 -15.27 -14.01 -20.85
N THR A 410 -16.48 -14.38 -20.44
CA THR A 410 -16.80 -15.75 -20.04
C THR A 410 -16.42 -16.72 -21.16
N GLU A 411 -15.77 -17.83 -20.80
CA GLU A 411 -15.45 -18.88 -21.76
C GLU A 411 -15.72 -20.27 -21.19
N THR A 412 -16.08 -21.20 -22.07
CA THR A 412 -16.07 -22.63 -21.73
C THR A 412 -14.70 -23.19 -22.11
N ALA A 413 -13.88 -23.52 -21.11
CA ALA A 413 -12.53 -24.02 -21.30
C ALA A 413 -12.47 -25.54 -21.11
N THR A 414 -11.88 -26.25 -22.06
CA THR A 414 -11.62 -27.69 -21.97
C THR A 414 -10.13 -27.95 -21.85
N PHE A 415 -9.72 -28.59 -20.76
CA PHE A 415 -8.34 -28.96 -20.50
C PHE A 415 -8.14 -30.44 -20.79
N THR A 416 -7.12 -30.75 -21.61
CA THR A 416 -6.70 -32.12 -21.89
C THR A 416 -5.51 -32.48 -21.03
N LEU A 417 -5.67 -33.50 -20.19
CA LEU A 417 -4.65 -34.04 -19.31
C LEU A 417 -3.84 -35.11 -20.04
N THR A 418 -2.52 -35.03 -19.96
CA THR A 418 -1.57 -36.00 -20.52
C THR A 418 -0.57 -36.42 -19.43
N GLY A 419 0.02 -37.61 -19.55
CA GLY A 419 1.05 -38.08 -18.62
C GLY A 419 0.52 -38.44 -17.23
N ALA A 420 1.18 -38.01 -16.15
CA ALA A 420 0.69 -38.31 -14.79
C ALA A 420 -0.68 -37.65 -14.48
N PRO A 421 -0.95 -36.38 -14.87
CA PRO A 421 -2.26 -35.77 -14.75
C PRO A 421 -3.41 -36.59 -15.37
N ALA A 422 -3.18 -37.34 -16.44
CA ALA A 422 -4.23 -38.12 -17.12
C ALA A 422 -4.78 -39.30 -16.29
N LYS A 423 -4.14 -39.64 -15.15
CA LYS A 423 -4.49 -40.80 -14.32
C LYS A 423 -5.62 -40.53 -13.33
N VAL A 424 -6.04 -39.28 -13.17
CA VAL A 424 -7.08 -38.91 -12.20
C VAL A 424 -8.49 -39.09 -12.79
N ALA A 425 -9.43 -39.46 -11.94
CA ALA A 425 -10.85 -39.55 -12.31
C ALA A 425 -11.65 -38.30 -11.92
N SER A 426 -11.13 -37.48 -11.01
CA SER A 426 -11.79 -36.28 -10.51
C SER A 426 -10.79 -35.29 -9.91
N LEU A 427 -11.17 -34.02 -9.84
CA LEU A 427 -10.41 -32.94 -9.22
C LEU A 427 -11.28 -32.19 -8.20
N TYR A 428 -10.71 -31.85 -7.04
CA TYR A 428 -11.34 -30.92 -6.11
C TYR A 428 -11.38 -29.53 -6.74
N LEU A 429 -12.45 -28.77 -6.48
CA LEU A 429 -12.64 -27.43 -7.04
C LEU A 429 -12.90 -26.41 -5.93
N TRP A 430 -12.15 -25.31 -5.96
CA TRP A 430 -12.36 -24.14 -5.10
C TRP A 430 -12.62 -22.93 -5.99
N ARG A 431 -13.57 -22.06 -5.60
CA ARG A 431 -13.95 -20.88 -6.38
C ARG A 431 -13.98 -19.62 -5.51
N THR A 432 -13.48 -18.52 -6.09
CA THR A 432 -13.76 -17.15 -5.66
C THR A 432 -14.38 -16.37 -6.82
N HIS A 433 -15.32 -15.50 -6.51
CA HIS A 433 -15.92 -14.53 -7.42
C HIS A 433 -16.16 -13.23 -6.66
N TRP A 434 -15.69 -12.11 -7.21
CA TRP A 434 -15.92 -10.79 -6.64
C TRP A 434 -16.98 -10.04 -7.44
N ALA A 435 -18.04 -9.63 -6.75
CA ALA A 435 -19.12 -8.86 -7.35
C ALA A 435 -18.79 -7.37 -7.38
N PHE A 436 -19.11 -6.72 -8.50
CA PHE A 436 -18.89 -5.27 -8.70
C PHE A 436 -20.18 -4.49 -8.95
N GLY A 437 -21.28 -4.96 -8.35
CA GLY A 437 -22.55 -4.23 -8.28
C GLY A 437 -23.54 -4.50 -9.42
N ALA A 438 -23.27 -5.49 -10.28
CA ALA A 438 -24.25 -5.94 -11.26
C ALA A 438 -25.47 -6.60 -10.57
N PRO A 439 -26.71 -6.40 -11.04
CA PRO A 439 -27.88 -7.02 -10.43
C PRO A 439 -27.80 -8.56 -10.44
N GLY A 440 -27.90 -9.17 -9.26
CA GLY A 440 -27.83 -10.63 -9.10
C GLY A 440 -26.40 -11.20 -9.04
N ASP A 441 -25.38 -10.35 -9.16
CA ASP A 441 -23.98 -10.69 -8.92
C ASP A 441 -23.68 -10.62 -7.42
N ALA A 442 -23.05 -11.66 -6.88
CA ALA A 442 -22.80 -11.82 -5.45
C ALA A 442 -21.39 -12.35 -5.19
N THR A 443 -20.68 -11.68 -4.29
CA THR A 443 -19.34 -12.10 -3.86
C THR A 443 -19.39 -13.44 -3.14
N SER A 444 -18.48 -14.34 -3.52
CA SER A 444 -18.21 -15.62 -2.85
C SER A 444 -16.72 -15.84 -2.84
N GLU A 445 -16.13 -16.13 -1.68
CA GLU A 445 -14.66 -16.18 -1.55
C GLU A 445 -14.23 -17.53 -1.00
N PHE A 446 -13.33 -18.20 -1.71
CA PHE A 446 -12.71 -19.48 -1.32
C PHE A 446 -13.73 -20.56 -0.92
N GLU A 447 -14.79 -20.71 -1.71
CA GLU A 447 -15.84 -21.70 -1.47
C GLU A 447 -15.53 -23.00 -2.21
N GLN A 448 -15.55 -24.13 -1.48
CA GLN A 448 -15.40 -25.45 -2.08
C GLN A 448 -16.65 -25.80 -2.90
N GLN A 449 -16.42 -26.22 -4.14
CA GLN A 449 -17.47 -26.62 -5.08
C GLN A 449 -17.51 -28.14 -5.24
N PRO A 450 -18.56 -28.70 -5.84
CA PRO A 450 -18.56 -30.11 -6.26
C PRO A 450 -17.34 -30.44 -7.11
N ALA A 451 -16.72 -31.60 -6.86
CA ALA A 451 -15.56 -32.07 -7.60
C ALA A 451 -15.87 -32.20 -9.10
N VAL A 452 -14.89 -31.83 -9.93
CA VAL A 452 -14.98 -31.89 -11.39
C VAL A 452 -14.58 -33.29 -11.84
N SER A 453 -15.43 -33.96 -12.60
CA SER A 453 -15.12 -35.28 -13.18
C SER A 453 -14.19 -35.16 -14.37
N VAL A 454 -13.21 -36.05 -14.45
CA VAL A 454 -12.29 -36.17 -15.59
C VAL A 454 -12.74 -37.35 -16.45
N VAL A 455 -13.18 -37.07 -17.68
CA VAL A 455 -13.72 -38.07 -18.61
C VAL A 455 -12.85 -38.11 -19.85
N GLY A 456 -12.30 -39.29 -20.17
CA GLY A 456 -11.40 -39.46 -21.32
C GLY A 456 -10.15 -38.58 -21.24
N GLY A 457 -9.62 -38.36 -20.03
CA GLY A 457 -8.47 -37.49 -19.80
C GLY A 457 -8.76 -36.00 -19.96
N LYS A 458 -10.03 -35.57 -19.89
CA LYS A 458 -10.42 -34.17 -20.07
C LYS A 458 -11.36 -33.70 -18.97
N PHE A 459 -11.29 -32.41 -18.66
CA PHE A 459 -12.34 -31.72 -17.92
C PHE A 459 -12.71 -30.41 -18.63
N THR A 460 -13.93 -29.94 -18.39
CA THR A 460 -14.45 -28.70 -18.95
C THR A 460 -15.04 -27.84 -17.84
N LEU A 461 -14.75 -26.54 -17.87
CA LEU A 461 -15.22 -25.56 -16.90
C LEU A 461 -15.67 -24.29 -17.61
N THR A 462 -16.78 -23.70 -17.17
CA THR A 462 -17.14 -22.32 -17.54
C THR A 462 -16.44 -21.37 -16.59
N ILE A 463 -15.56 -20.53 -17.13
CA ILE A 463 -14.73 -19.58 -16.38
C ILE A 463 -15.29 -18.18 -16.62
N GLU A 464 -15.75 -17.53 -15.55
CA GLU A 464 -16.40 -16.22 -15.60
C GLU A 464 -15.41 -15.10 -15.23
N PRO A 465 -15.59 -13.87 -15.76
CA PRO A 465 -14.82 -12.70 -15.32
C PRO A 465 -14.80 -12.52 -13.80
N ASP A 466 -13.73 -11.88 -13.32
CA ASP A 466 -13.54 -11.51 -11.91
C ASP A 466 -13.66 -12.70 -10.95
N SER A 467 -13.20 -13.86 -11.42
CA SER A 467 -13.22 -15.12 -10.68
C SER A 467 -11.86 -15.82 -10.64
N MET A 468 -11.62 -16.57 -9.58
CA MET A 468 -10.52 -17.52 -9.44
C MET A 468 -11.04 -18.94 -9.26
N TYR A 469 -10.33 -19.91 -9.83
CA TYR A 469 -10.62 -21.33 -9.68
C TYR A 469 -9.34 -22.09 -9.36
N THR A 470 -9.39 -22.96 -8.36
CA THR A 470 -8.31 -23.92 -8.11
C THR A 470 -8.83 -25.33 -8.30
N LEU A 471 -8.23 -26.06 -9.23
CA LEU A 471 -8.47 -27.49 -9.44
C LEU A 471 -7.26 -28.27 -8.96
N THR A 472 -7.46 -29.24 -8.07
CA THR A 472 -6.32 -29.95 -7.46
C THR A 472 -6.63 -31.42 -7.21
N THR A 473 -5.59 -32.25 -7.21
CA THR A 473 -5.65 -33.64 -6.73
C THR A 473 -5.57 -33.73 -5.21
N LEU A 474 -5.11 -32.67 -4.55
CA LEU A 474 -4.92 -32.65 -3.11
C LEU A 474 -6.28 -32.52 -2.40
N PRO A 475 -6.63 -33.41 -1.47
CA PRO A 475 -7.86 -33.30 -0.69
C PRO A 475 -7.80 -32.19 0.38
N GLY A 476 -6.65 -31.50 0.48
CA GLY A 476 -6.43 -30.37 1.39
C GLY A 476 -7.28 -29.15 1.03
N GLY A 477 -7.06 -28.07 1.78
CA GLY A 477 -7.81 -26.83 1.64
C GLY A 477 -8.91 -26.66 2.69
N ALA A 478 -8.93 -25.50 3.34
CA ALA A 478 -10.03 -25.10 4.21
C ALA A 478 -10.17 -23.58 4.20
N LYS A 479 -11.43 -23.11 4.19
CA LYS A 479 -11.77 -21.74 4.56
C LYS A 479 -11.86 -21.68 6.09
N GLY A 480 -10.81 -21.19 6.72
CA GLY A 480 -10.65 -21.17 8.16
C GLY A 480 -11.84 -20.53 8.86
N ALA A 481 -12.37 -21.19 9.88
CA ALA A 481 -13.44 -20.65 10.72
C ALA A 481 -12.83 -19.87 11.88
N PHE A 482 -13.30 -18.64 12.10
CA PHE A 482 -12.91 -17.76 13.20
C PHE A 482 -14.11 -16.99 13.74
N PRO A 483 -14.05 -16.50 14.99
CA PRO A 483 -15.05 -15.58 15.52
C PRO A 483 -15.13 -14.30 14.66
N ALA A 484 -16.33 -13.73 14.54
CA ALA A 484 -16.51 -12.45 13.86
C ALA A 484 -15.61 -11.38 14.50
N SER A 485 -15.00 -10.52 13.66
CA SER A 485 -14.24 -9.38 14.14
C SER A 485 -15.13 -8.50 15.02
N PRO A 486 -14.59 -7.98 16.15
CA PRO A 486 -15.22 -6.88 16.88
C PRO A 486 -15.54 -5.69 15.96
N PRO A 487 -16.53 -4.86 16.31
CA PRO A 487 -16.80 -3.61 15.61
C PRO A 487 -15.59 -2.66 15.68
N VAL A 488 -15.37 -1.93 14.60
CA VAL A 488 -14.42 -0.83 14.54
C VAL A 488 -14.79 0.27 15.54
N ALA A 489 -13.78 0.87 16.17
CA ALA A 489 -13.94 1.97 17.12
C ALA A 489 -12.87 3.04 16.87
N PRO A 490 -13.18 4.33 17.10
CA PRO A 490 -12.16 5.36 17.01
C PRO A 490 -11.10 5.17 18.10
N PHE A 491 -9.93 5.80 17.95
CA PHE A 491 -8.91 5.82 19.00
C PHE A 491 -9.51 6.41 20.30
N PRO A 492 -9.18 5.86 21.49
CA PRO A 492 -9.73 6.36 22.75
C PRO A 492 -9.54 7.87 22.94
N THR A 493 -10.60 8.56 23.34
CA THR A 493 -10.54 10.01 23.64
C THR A 493 -9.81 10.32 24.94
N ALA A 494 -9.54 9.31 25.76
CA ALA A 494 -8.65 9.38 26.91
C ALA A 494 -7.72 8.17 26.84
N PHE A 495 -6.41 8.43 26.81
CA PHE A 495 -5.36 7.43 26.78
C PHE A 495 -4.26 7.82 27.76
N THR A 496 -3.74 6.85 28.50
CA THR A 496 -2.62 7.04 29.42
C THR A 496 -1.67 5.87 29.30
N ASP A 497 -0.37 6.13 29.45
CA ASP A 497 0.67 5.10 29.47
C ASP A 497 1.78 5.55 30.43
N ASP A 498 2.06 4.74 31.45
CA ASP A 498 3.17 4.89 32.38
C ASP A 498 4.36 4.01 31.99
N PHE A 499 4.28 3.32 30.84
CA PHE A 499 5.28 2.43 30.28
C PHE A 499 5.70 1.24 31.16
N GLU A 500 5.16 1.09 32.37
CA GLU A 500 5.52 0.02 33.32
C GLU A 500 5.17 -1.39 32.81
N SER A 501 4.21 -1.49 31.88
CA SER A 501 3.84 -2.73 31.22
C SER A 501 4.69 -3.06 29.97
N CYS A 502 5.53 -2.13 29.55
CA CYS A 502 6.35 -2.25 28.36
C CYS A 502 7.62 -3.08 28.62
N ALA A 503 7.96 -3.96 27.69
CA ALA A 503 9.19 -4.73 27.81
C ALA A 503 10.40 -3.83 27.48
N PRO A 504 11.49 -3.87 28.27
CA PRO A 504 12.72 -3.17 27.90
C PRO A 504 13.22 -3.56 26.50
N GLY A 505 13.59 -2.57 25.69
CA GLY A 505 14.01 -2.73 24.29
C GLY A 505 12.85 -2.82 23.28
N SER A 506 11.59 -2.84 23.71
CA SER A 506 10.44 -2.80 22.79
C SER A 506 9.92 -1.38 22.58
N GLU A 507 9.19 -1.19 21.47
CA GLU A 507 8.35 -0.02 21.29
C GLU A 507 7.16 -0.04 22.26
N ALA A 508 6.72 1.14 22.70
CA ALA A 508 5.58 1.30 23.59
C ALA A 508 4.24 1.09 22.86
N MET A 509 3.20 0.72 23.60
CA MET A 509 1.89 0.38 23.03
C MET A 509 1.29 1.57 22.24
N PHE A 510 0.86 1.30 21.00
CA PHE A 510 0.24 2.24 20.05
C PHE A 510 1.12 3.39 19.52
N TRP A 511 2.35 3.50 20.01
CA TRP A 511 3.34 4.41 19.43
C TRP A 511 3.80 3.89 18.08
N SER A 512 4.17 4.82 17.21
CA SER A 512 4.69 4.51 15.89
C SER A 512 5.77 5.52 15.55
N ASP A 513 7.01 5.04 15.63
CA ASP A 513 8.18 5.85 15.38
C ASP A 513 8.22 6.24 13.92
N GLN A 514 8.41 7.53 13.64
CA GLN A 514 8.38 8.06 12.28
C GLN A 514 9.79 8.35 11.79
N ASN A 515 10.67 8.86 12.65
CA ASN A 515 12.10 9.05 12.42
C ASN A 515 12.77 8.80 13.78
N GLY A 516 13.94 8.17 13.80
CA GLY A 516 14.54 7.70 15.04
C GLY A 516 13.74 6.57 15.68
N ILE A 517 14.16 6.13 16.86
CA ILE A 517 13.60 4.96 17.57
C ILE A 517 13.38 5.32 19.04
N PHE A 518 12.22 4.97 19.57
CA PHE A 518 11.76 5.25 20.92
C PHE A 518 11.44 3.94 21.63
N GLU A 519 12.36 3.51 22.50
CA GLU A 519 12.26 2.22 23.19
C GLU A 519 11.97 2.39 24.66
N CYS A 520 11.23 1.46 25.22
CA CYS A 520 11.10 1.31 26.66
C CYS A 520 12.45 0.88 27.24
N GLN A 521 12.90 1.56 28.27
CA GLN A 521 14.19 1.35 28.94
C GLN A 521 13.96 0.93 30.38
N PRO A 522 14.81 0.05 30.92
CA PRO A 522 14.65 -0.42 32.28
C PRO A 522 14.83 0.73 33.29
N PRO A 523 14.30 0.58 34.52
CA PRO A 523 14.43 1.60 35.55
C PRO A 523 15.86 2.02 35.81
N ASN A 524 16.07 3.33 35.92
CA ASN A 524 17.34 3.87 36.37
C ASN A 524 17.42 3.73 37.90
N PRO A 525 18.38 2.97 38.46
CA PRO A 525 18.48 2.79 39.91
C PRO A 525 18.70 4.11 40.69
N SER A 526 19.18 5.15 40.02
CA SER A 526 19.38 6.49 40.59
C SER A 526 18.10 7.32 40.64
N ASP A 527 16.99 6.79 40.13
CA ASP A 527 15.72 7.49 39.94
C ASP A 527 14.53 6.55 40.25
N PRO A 528 14.34 6.15 41.52
CA PRO A 528 13.35 5.15 41.89
C PRO A 528 11.89 5.64 41.74
N ALA A 529 11.68 6.91 41.36
CA ALA A 529 10.37 7.49 41.16
C ALA A 529 9.79 7.20 39.76
N HIS A 530 10.65 6.85 38.79
CA HIS A 530 10.27 6.50 37.43
C HIS A 530 10.79 5.09 37.15
N GLY A 531 9.88 4.15 36.87
CA GLY A 531 10.23 2.76 36.60
C GLY A 531 10.67 2.61 35.16
N VAL A 532 9.89 1.90 34.35
CA VAL A 532 10.18 1.80 32.91
C VAL A 532 9.86 3.14 32.25
N VAL A 533 10.77 3.64 31.42
CA VAL A 533 10.60 4.92 30.71
C VAL A 533 10.77 4.72 29.21
N MET A 534 10.14 5.55 28.38
CA MET A 534 10.41 5.56 26.94
C MET A 534 11.59 6.49 26.63
N ARG A 535 12.53 6.08 25.76
CA ARG A 535 13.72 6.87 25.42
C ARG A 535 14.01 6.87 23.93
N GLN A 536 14.37 8.03 23.39
CA GLN A 536 14.92 8.16 22.04
C GLN A 536 16.33 7.55 21.98
N MET A 537 16.57 6.52 21.17
CA MET A 537 17.79 5.67 21.20
C MET A 537 18.84 5.97 20.14
N VAL A 538 18.51 6.74 19.10
CA VAL A 538 19.32 6.89 17.89
C VAL A 538 20.33 8.03 18.03
N PRO A 539 21.65 7.73 17.97
CA PRO A 539 22.71 8.70 18.26
C PRO A 539 23.09 9.60 17.07
N LEU A 540 22.88 9.14 15.84
CA LEU A 540 23.24 9.85 14.61
C LEU A 540 22.10 9.73 13.60
N VAL A 541 21.98 10.70 12.69
CA VAL A 541 21.10 10.56 11.52
C VAL A 541 21.49 9.27 10.78
N PRO A 542 20.60 8.27 10.64
CA PRO A 542 20.91 7.02 9.97
C PRO A 542 21.26 7.19 8.48
N ILE A 543 21.78 6.13 7.87
CA ILE A 543 21.85 6.00 6.40
C ILE A 543 20.43 5.71 5.92
N ALA A 544 19.66 6.78 5.75
CA ALA A 544 18.23 6.72 5.53
C ALA A 544 17.88 6.13 4.15
N TRP A 545 16.79 5.38 4.11
CA TRP A 545 16.11 5.06 2.85
C TRP A 545 15.45 6.34 2.34
N GLY A 546 14.54 6.94 3.10
CA GLY A 546 13.84 8.16 2.72
C GLY A 546 14.70 9.42 2.84
N GLY A 547 14.56 10.10 3.98
CA GLY A 547 15.13 11.42 4.20
C GLY A 547 15.00 11.89 5.64
N ASP A 548 15.30 11.00 6.59
CA ASP A 548 15.22 11.26 8.02
C ASP A 548 15.92 12.57 8.41
N ASN A 549 15.29 13.31 9.33
CA ASN A 549 15.76 14.64 9.69
C ASN A 549 15.77 14.90 11.19
N ARG A 550 14.81 14.37 11.95
CA ARG A 550 14.79 14.47 13.41
C ARG A 550 13.95 13.37 14.06
N PRO A 551 14.34 12.89 15.25
CA PRO A 551 13.57 11.88 15.93
C PRO A 551 12.18 12.35 16.33
N HIS A 552 11.15 11.61 15.95
CA HIS A 552 9.80 11.80 16.46
C HIS A 552 8.95 10.53 16.31
N THR A 553 8.00 10.37 17.22
CA THR A 553 7.05 9.27 17.27
C THR A 553 5.63 9.82 17.40
N ILE A 554 4.67 9.16 16.76
CA ILE A 554 3.26 9.58 16.73
C ILE A 554 2.37 8.60 17.50
N ILE A 555 1.29 9.12 18.06
CA ILE A 555 0.24 8.31 18.70
C ILE A 555 -1.15 8.88 18.39
N GLY A 556 -2.15 8.00 18.47
CA GLY A 556 -3.55 8.36 18.35
C GLY A 556 -4.08 8.20 16.93
N SER A 557 -4.86 9.17 16.48
CA SER A 557 -5.47 9.15 15.13
C SER A 557 -5.40 10.54 14.50
N ARG A 558 -5.44 10.59 13.16
CA ARG A 558 -5.65 11.85 12.42
C ARG A 558 -7.00 12.53 12.71
N ASP A 559 -7.89 11.80 13.37
CA ASP A 559 -9.23 12.25 13.72
C ASP A 559 -9.28 12.99 15.08
N LEU A 560 -8.18 13.02 15.85
CA LEU A 560 -8.09 13.78 17.11
C LEU A 560 -8.14 15.28 16.85
N VAL A 561 -9.02 16.01 17.54
CA VAL A 561 -9.26 17.45 17.30
C VAL A 561 -8.65 18.33 18.40
N ASP A 562 -9.47 18.89 19.30
CA ASP A 562 -8.96 19.57 20.48
C ASP A 562 -8.34 18.54 21.40
N THR A 563 -7.09 18.79 21.77
CA THR A 563 -6.22 17.80 22.40
C THR A 563 -5.55 18.44 23.61
N SER A 564 -5.52 17.73 24.74
CA SER A 564 -4.66 18.02 25.87
C SER A 564 -3.68 16.86 26.02
N PHE A 565 -2.40 17.14 25.84
CA PHE A 565 -1.34 16.14 25.83
C PHE A 565 -0.31 16.47 26.89
N SER A 566 -0.05 15.54 27.80
CA SER A 566 0.90 15.72 28.90
C SER A 566 1.82 14.53 29.07
N VAL A 567 3.04 14.80 29.53
CA VAL A 567 4.13 13.83 29.62
C VAL A 567 5.18 14.34 30.61
N ASP A 568 5.79 13.45 31.36
CA ASP A 568 7.00 13.73 32.13
C ASP A 568 8.21 13.60 31.21
N VAL A 569 9.13 14.56 31.27
CA VAL A 569 10.29 14.61 30.39
C VAL A 569 11.55 14.80 31.21
N ARG A 570 12.59 14.03 30.87
CA ARG A 570 13.94 14.20 31.39
C ARG A 570 14.96 14.33 30.27
N LEU A 571 15.62 15.49 30.23
CA LEU A 571 16.70 15.77 29.30
C LEU A 571 18.00 15.20 29.89
N THR A 572 18.57 14.17 29.25
CA THR A 572 19.69 13.42 29.87
C THR A 572 21.07 14.00 29.58
N GLU A 573 21.16 14.97 28.67
CA GLU A 573 22.42 15.52 28.17
C GLU A 573 22.40 17.06 28.06
N PRO A 574 23.57 17.73 28.07
CA PRO A 574 23.66 19.21 28.01
C PRO A 574 23.06 19.85 26.76
N ASN A 575 23.04 19.12 25.64
CA ASN A 575 22.41 19.52 24.38
C ASN A 575 20.97 18.99 24.26
N GLY A 576 20.46 18.25 25.25
CA GLY A 576 19.15 17.59 25.19
C GLY A 576 17.99 18.53 24.82
N SER A 577 16.99 17.96 24.16
CA SER A 577 15.78 18.70 23.80
C SER A 577 14.57 17.80 23.75
N VAL A 578 13.40 18.41 23.85
CA VAL A 578 12.11 17.73 23.71
C VAL A 578 11.22 18.48 22.75
N THR A 579 10.44 17.75 21.97
CA THR A 579 9.38 18.29 21.11
C THR A 579 8.06 17.62 21.46
N LEU A 580 7.03 18.42 21.74
CA LEU A 580 5.64 17.97 21.87
C LEU A 580 4.86 18.44 20.64
N GLY A 581 4.09 17.54 20.05
CA GLY A 581 3.30 17.80 18.86
C GLY A 581 1.82 17.53 19.06
N ALA A 582 0.98 18.35 18.44
CA ALA A 582 -0.45 18.09 18.31
C ALA A 582 -0.95 18.45 16.91
N ARG A 583 -2.00 17.74 16.48
CA ARG A 583 -2.61 17.87 15.15
C ARG A 583 -1.65 17.57 14.00
N LEU A 584 -0.77 16.59 14.19
CA LEU A 584 0.14 16.16 13.14
C LEU A 584 -0.64 15.47 12.01
N GLY A 585 -0.49 15.98 10.79
CA GLY A 585 -1.11 15.41 9.60
C GLY A 585 -0.38 15.80 8.33
N CYS A 586 -0.76 15.17 7.22
CA CYS A 586 -0.23 15.47 5.91
C CYS A 586 -1.10 16.54 5.22
N PRO A 587 -0.51 17.59 4.63
CA PRO A 587 -1.15 18.37 3.59
C PRO A 587 -1.52 17.45 2.42
N ALA A 588 -2.67 17.70 1.79
CA ALA A 588 -3.13 16.90 0.65
C ALA A 588 -2.14 16.89 -0.53
N ALA A 589 -1.29 17.92 -0.64
CA ALA A 589 -0.36 18.10 -1.76
C ALA A 589 0.96 17.34 -1.62
N THR A 590 1.45 17.07 -0.41
CA THR A 590 2.82 16.56 -0.19
C THR A 590 2.87 15.10 0.25
N LYS A 591 1.74 14.52 0.71
CA LYS A 591 1.72 13.27 1.50
C LYS A 591 2.63 13.40 2.75
N CYS A 592 2.59 12.47 3.70
CA CYS A 592 3.53 12.50 4.83
C CYS A 592 4.85 11.85 4.40
N ALA A 593 5.45 12.38 3.32
CA ALA A 593 6.63 11.79 2.71
C ALA A 593 7.73 11.65 3.78
N TYR A 594 8.16 10.41 4.00
CA TYR A 594 9.27 10.07 4.91
C TYR A 594 9.14 10.64 6.33
N GLY A 595 7.92 10.68 6.89
CA GLY A 595 7.69 11.13 8.25
C GLY A 595 7.63 12.67 8.41
N ASP A 596 7.52 13.43 7.32
CA ASP A 596 7.33 14.88 7.41
C ASP A 596 5.85 15.24 7.64
N TYR A 597 5.50 15.43 8.93
CA TYR A 597 4.18 15.89 9.36
C TYR A 597 4.09 17.40 9.58
N TYR A 598 2.89 17.94 9.41
CA TYR A 598 2.52 19.34 9.67
C TYR A 598 1.56 19.40 10.85
N GLY A 599 1.73 20.39 11.74
CA GLY A 599 0.98 20.49 12.98
C GLY A 599 1.50 21.61 13.87
N ALA A 600 1.09 21.64 15.13
CA ALA A 600 1.66 22.53 16.13
C ALA A 600 2.73 21.78 16.92
N LEU A 601 3.99 22.17 16.77
CA LEU A 601 5.11 21.53 17.47
C LEU A 601 5.81 22.54 18.38
N PHE A 602 5.92 22.21 19.66
CA PHE A 602 6.62 23.00 20.65
C PHE A 602 7.89 22.28 21.06
N SER A 603 9.05 22.91 20.86
CA SER A 603 10.35 22.35 21.22
C SER A 603 11.00 23.14 22.34
N PHE A 604 11.67 22.46 23.27
CA PHE A 604 12.38 23.04 24.41
C PHE A 604 13.82 22.50 24.49
N ASP A 605 14.77 23.34 24.90
CA ASP A 605 16.15 22.95 25.20
C ASP A 605 16.45 22.95 26.70
N VAL A 606 17.62 22.45 27.10
CA VAL A 606 18.09 22.42 28.50
C VAL A 606 18.07 23.81 29.18
N ALA A 607 18.32 24.88 28.43
CA ALA A 607 18.33 26.25 28.95
C ALA A 607 16.91 26.82 29.13
N GLY A 608 15.88 26.10 28.68
CA GLY A 608 14.49 26.51 28.76
C GLY A 608 14.06 27.45 27.63
N HIS A 609 14.84 27.57 26.54
CA HIS A 609 14.37 28.24 25.33
C HIS A 609 13.32 27.36 24.64
N TRP A 610 12.30 27.99 24.08
CA TRP A 610 11.24 27.29 23.38
C TRP A 610 10.91 27.91 22.03
N ASN A 611 10.51 27.05 21.09
CA ASN A 611 10.08 27.40 19.74
C ASN A 611 8.77 26.70 19.37
N LEU A 612 7.87 27.42 18.70
CA LEU A 612 6.69 26.88 18.02
C LEU A 612 6.95 26.78 16.51
N THR A 613 6.78 25.61 15.92
CA THR A 613 6.90 25.40 14.47
C THR A 613 5.64 24.76 13.88
N GLY A 614 5.47 24.91 12.55
CA GLY A 614 4.30 24.44 11.80
C GLY A 614 4.44 23.06 11.15
N SER A 615 5.62 22.50 11.24
CA SER A 615 5.90 21.16 10.74
C SER A 615 7.05 20.59 11.54
N THR A 616 7.10 19.27 11.53
CA THR A 616 8.31 18.54 11.89
C THR A 616 9.48 19.22 11.13
N ALA A 617 9.41 19.38 9.79
CA ALA A 617 10.51 19.90 8.96
C ALA A 617 11.07 21.23 9.49
N GLY A 618 10.17 22.08 9.97
CA GLY A 618 10.47 23.39 10.52
C GLY A 618 11.19 23.38 11.87
N VAL A 619 11.15 22.30 12.65
CA VAL A 619 11.82 22.18 13.96
C VAL A 619 13.32 22.53 13.87
N GLN A 620 13.97 22.19 12.76
CA GLN A 620 15.38 22.55 12.50
C GLN A 620 15.54 23.66 11.44
N ARG A 621 14.65 23.71 10.43
CA ARG A 621 14.92 24.41 9.16
C ARG A 621 14.13 25.71 8.94
N SER A 622 13.21 26.08 9.84
CA SER A 622 12.33 27.24 9.63
C SER A 622 12.38 28.23 10.79
N PRO A 623 12.15 29.53 10.53
CA PRO A 623 11.94 30.49 11.61
C PRO A 623 10.72 30.05 12.43
N ALA A 624 10.87 30.07 13.75
CA ALA A 624 9.79 29.74 14.66
C ALA A 624 8.61 30.71 14.45
N GLN A 625 7.39 30.18 14.49
CA GLN A 625 6.15 30.96 14.45
C GLN A 625 6.01 31.82 15.71
N ALA A 626 6.52 31.31 16.83
CA ALA A 626 6.69 32.02 18.09
C ALA A 626 7.87 31.38 18.84
N SER A 627 8.53 32.17 19.69
CA SER A 627 9.62 31.67 20.55
C SER A 627 9.66 32.44 21.86
N GLY A 628 10.36 31.89 22.85
CA GLY A 628 10.57 32.52 24.13
C GLY A 628 11.49 31.70 25.03
N ALA A 629 11.48 32.01 26.32
CA ALA A 629 12.25 31.27 27.33
C ALA A 629 11.46 31.13 28.62
N LEU A 630 11.73 30.06 29.36
CA LEU A 630 11.29 29.87 30.74
C LEU A 630 12.01 30.84 31.68
N GLY A 631 11.43 31.09 32.86
CA GLY A 631 12.06 31.93 33.88
C GLY A 631 13.27 31.28 34.57
N SER A 632 13.42 29.97 34.43
CA SER A 632 14.54 29.16 34.92
C SER A 632 14.86 28.06 33.91
N PRO A 633 16.13 27.61 33.80
CA PRO A 633 16.48 26.49 32.93
C PRO A 633 15.81 25.20 33.38
N LEU A 634 15.56 24.29 32.44
CA LEU A 634 15.13 22.91 32.74
C LEU A 634 16.28 22.13 33.38
N GLY A 635 17.51 22.34 32.88
CA GLY A 635 18.68 21.62 33.37
C GLY A 635 18.75 20.18 32.86
N VAL A 636 19.83 19.50 33.24
CA VAL A 636 20.11 18.12 32.83
C VAL A 636 19.75 17.16 33.96
N GLY A 637 19.03 16.10 33.62
CA GLY A 637 18.70 14.99 34.52
C GLY A 637 17.52 15.25 35.45
N ALA A 638 16.90 16.44 35.43
CA ALA A 638 15.68 16.73 36.15
C ALA A 638 14.44 16.33 35.34
N TRP A 639 13.42 15.82 36.03
CA TRP A 639 12.10 15.57 35.45
C TRP A 639 11.22 16.80 35.52
N HIS A 640 10.49 17.05 34.43
CA HIS A 640 9.52 18.13 34.33
C HIS A 640 8.23 17.63 33.69
N ARG A 641 7.07 18.06 34.23
CA ARG A 641 5.75 17.74 33.66
C ARG A 641 5.41 18.75 32.57
N PHE A 642 5.36 18.32 31.32
CA PHE A 642 4.88 19.14 30.21
C PHE A 642 3.38 18.91 29.98
N ARG A 643 2.67 19.98 29.59
CA ARG A 643 1.32 19.89 29.03
C ARG A 643 1.16 20.83 27.84
N LEU A 644 0.65 20.32 26.73
CA LEU A 644 0.23 21.06 25.53
C LEU A 644 -1.29 20.93 25.36
N ASP A 645 -2.00 22.05 25.44
CA ASP A 645 -3.41 22.11 25.11
C ASP A 645 -3.60 22.82 23.78
N VAL A 646 -4.32 22.20 22.84
CA VAL A 646 -4.72 22.80 21.56
C VAL A 646 -6.24 22.74 21.47
N ASN A 647 -6.90 23.90 21.45
CA ASN A 647 -8.35 24.05 21.38
C ASN A 647 -8.74 25.07 20.31
N GLY A 648 -9.58 24.66 19.36
CA GLY A 648 -9.97 25.51 18.23
C GLY A 648 -8.73 25.90 17.42
N THR A 649 -8.37 27.19 17.37
CA THR A 649 -7.15 27.68 16.71
C THR A 649 -6.09 28.16 17.69
N ARG A 650 -6.19 27.76 18.97
CA ARG A 650 -5.36 28.28 20.06
C ARG A 650 -4.57 27.16 20.74
N ALA A 651 -3.30 27.42 21.02
CA ALA A 651 -2.43 26.52 21.78
C ALA A 651 -1.89 27.20 23.04
N SER A 652 -1.78 26.43 24.12
CA SER A 652 -1.18 26.84 25.38
C SER A 652 -0.26 25.74 25.93
N VAL A 653 0.83 26.13 26.60
CA VAL A 653 1.82 25.19 27.14
C VAL A 653 2.09 25.43 28.63
N TRP A 654 2.24 24.35 29.41
CA TRP A 654 2.63 24.38 30.81
C TRP A 654 3.85 23.50 31.05
N VAL A 655 4.69 23.92 31.99
CA VAL A 655 5.79 23.14 32.57
C VAL A 655 5.63 23.17 34.08
N ASP A 656 5.60 22.00 34.71
CA ASP A 656 5.40 21.82 36.17
C ASP A 656 4.15 22.55 36.70
N ASN A 657 3.05 22.42 35.95
CA ASN A 657 1.77 23.11 36.19
C ASN A 657 1.82 24.65 36.11
N MET A 658 2.95 25.23 35.73
CA MET A 658 3.11 26.67 35.53
C MET A 658 2.94 27.04 34.05
N PRO A 659 2.15 28.08 33.71
CA PRO A 659 1.98 28.52 32.33
C PRO A 659 3.30 29.06 31.78
N VAL A 660 3.70 28.59 30.60
CA VAL A 660 4.93 29.04 29.93
C VAL A 660 4.75 30.49 29.45
N PRO A 661 5.63 31.43 29.87
CA PRO A 661 5.57 32.82 29.42
C PRO A 661 5.65 32.94 27.89
N GLY A 662 4.71 33.67 27.29
CA GLY A 662 4.64 33.86 25.84
C GLY A 662 4.04 32.69 25.04
N ALA A 663 3.73 31.56 25.69
CA ALA A 663 3.14 30.37 25.05
C ALA A 663 1.72 30.09 25.56
N GLN A 664 0.91 31.13 25.82
CA GLN A 664 -0.50 31.01 26.19
C GLN A 664 -1.40 31.59 25.09
N GLY A 665 -2.36 30.81 24.60
CA GLY A 665 -3.33 31.25 23.58
C GLY A 665 -2.70 31.62 22.23
N LEU A 666 -1.56 31.00 21.88
CA LEU A 666 -0.89 31.21 20.60
C LEU A 666 -1.78 30.77 19.45
N ASN A 667 -1.78 31.54 18.35
CA ASN A 667 -2.54 31.18 17.17
C ASN A 667 -1.84 30.04 16.41
N VAL A 668 -2.50 28.90 16.32
CA VAL A 668 -2.04 27.70 15.60
C VAL A 668 -2.99 27.32 14.46
N ALA A 669 -3.69 28.30 13.87
CA ALA A 669 -4.57 28.05 12.72
C ALA A 669 -3.86 27.35 11.53
N PHE A 670 -2.53 27.45 11.44
CA PHE A 670 -1.72 26.74 10.45
C PHE A 670 -1.66 25.22 10.68
N ALA A 671 -1.90 24.72 11.90
CA ALA A 671 -1.76 23.31 12.29
C ALA A 671 -2.94 22.42 11.89
N GLY A 672 -3.89 22.94 11.11
CA GLY A 672 -5.13 22.22 10.77
C GLY A 672 -6.07 22.04 11.95
N SER A 673 -7.16 21.31 11.71
CA SER A 673 -8.23 21.07 12.70
C SER A 673 -8.11 19.73 13.44
N SER A 674 -7.35 18.78 12.91
CA SER A 674 -7.18 17.45 13.50
C SER A 674 -5.86 16.79 13.09
N GLY A 675 -5.38 15.84 13.88
CA GLY A 675 -4.15 15.11 13.60
C GLY A 675 -3.61 14.36 14.82
N PHE A 676 -2.54 13.59 14.63
CA PHE A 676 -1.88 12.84 15.70
C PHE A 676 -1.30 13.75 16.80
N ALA A 677 -1.12 13.18 17.99
CA ALA A 677 -0.18 13.71 18.98
C ALA A 677 1.22 13.14 18.69
N ALA A 678 2.27 13.81 19.15
CA ALA A 678 3.64 13.36 18.93
C ALA A 678 4.61 13.78 20.03
N LEU A 679 5.66 12.98 20.17
CA LEU A 679 6.86 13.28 20.94
C LEU A 679 8.08 13.24 20.03
N GLY A 680 9.14 13.92 20.42
CA GLY A 680 10.38 13.90 19.66
C GLY A 680 11.49 14.71 20.28
N THR A 681 12.56 14.87 19.50
CA THR A 681 13.71 15.69 19.85
C THR A 681 14.07 16.59 18.67
N VAL A 682 14.79 17.69 18.93
CA VAL A 682 15.13 18.66 17.88
C VAL A 682 16.11 18.07 16.86
N GLN A 683 17.00 17.16 17.27
CA GLN A 683 17.97 16.50 16.41
C GLN A 683 18.39 15.13 16.98
N PHE A 684 18.97 14.29 16.13
CA PHE A 684 19.57 13.03 16.55
C PHE A 684 20.73 13.24 17.53
N GLY A 685 21.04 12.22 18.33
CA GLY A 685 22.09 12.30 19.36
C GLY A 685 21.67 13.09 20.60
N HIS A 686 20.36 13.37 20.73
CA HIS A 686 19.77 13.94 21.94
C HIS A 686 18.95 12.84 22.59
N PHE A 687 19.50 12.25 23.65
CA PHE A 687 18.78 11.23 24.41
C PHE A 687 17.82 11.91 25.40
N THR A 688 16.53 11.70 25.19
CA THR A 688 15.46 12.25 26.03
C THR A 688 14.58 11.10 26.51
N GLU A 689 14.31 11.09 27.81
CA GLU A 689 13.44 10.13 28.49
C GLU A 689 12.04 10.74 28.68
N PHE A 690 11.02 9.91 28.54
CA PHE A 690 9.61 10.25 28.61
C PHE A 690 8.89 9.28 29.55
N ASP A 691 7.97 9.79 30.36
CA ASP A 691 7.17 8.97 31.27
C ASP A 691 5.75 9.54 31.49
N ASN A 692 4.83 8.74 32.05
CA ASN A 692 3.51 9.14 32.54
C ASN A 692 2.68 9.93 31.52
N VAL A 693 2.55 9.41 30.30
CA VAL A 693 1.80 10.07 29.23
C VAL A 693 0.30 10.10 29.56
N ALA A 694 -0.34 11.24 29.30
CA ALA A 694 -1.79 11.35 29.24
C ALA A 694 -2.23 12.20 28.04
N LEU A 695 -3.11 11.62 27.22
CA LEU A 695 -3.69 12.21 26.03
C LEU A 695 -5.22 12.24 26.17
N TYR A 696 -5.78 13.45 26.11
CA TYR A 696 -7.22 13.67 26.11
C TYR A 696 -7.65 14.40 24.84
N SER A 697 -8.77 14.02 24.25
CA SER A 697 -9.39 14.75 23.16
C SER A 697 -10.89 14.92 23.36
N THR A 698 -11.43 16.09 22.99
CA THR A 698 -12.85 16.42 23.17
C THR A 698 -13.77 15.71 22.17
N ALA A 699 -13.22 15.23 21.06
CA ALA A 699 -13.92 14.43 20.07
C ALA A 699 -12.93 13.70 19.14
N THR A 700 -13.43 12.69 18.43
CA THR A 700 -12.81 12.16 17.21
C THR A 700 -13.68 12.56 16.04
N ALA A 701 -13.16 13.31 15.07
CA ALA A 701 -13.89 13.63 13.86
C ALA A 701 -14.31 12.33 13.13
N CYS A 702 -15.52 12.30 12.54
CA CYS A 702 -16.15 11.11 11.95
C CYS A 702 -15.21 10.20 11.11
N SER A 703 -14.96 8.97 11.56
CA SER A 703 -15.47 7.71 10.96
C SER A 703 -14.76 6.49 11.56
N ALA A 704 -15.45 5.83 12.49
CA ALA A 704 -15.21 4.45 12.88
C ALA A 704 -15.87 3.48 11.88
N ALA A 705 -15.89 3.81 10.58
CA ALA A 705 -16.47 2.95 9.57
C ALA A 705 -15.36 2.31 8.76
N TRP A 706 -15.45 1.00 8.53
CA TRP A 706 -14.78 0.36 7.39
C TRP A 706 -15.26 1.10 6.14
N PRO A 707 -14.41 1.82 5.40
CA PRO A 707 -14.80 2.20 4.06
C PRO A 707 -14.78 0.91 3.24
N GLU A 708 -15.93 0.25 3.13
CA GLU A 708 -16.16 -0.72 2.07
C GLU A 708 -16.29 0.07 0.77
N ALA A 709 -15.47 -0.27 -0.22
CA ALA A 709 -15.68 0.19 -1.58
C ALA A 709 -17.02 -0.38 -2.06
N GLY A 710 -18.01 0.47 -2.31
CA GLY A 710 -19.28 0.08 -2.91
C GLY A 710 -20.55 0.45 -2.12
N MET A 711 -20.44 0.86 -0.85
CA MET A 711 -21.58 1.43 -0.13
C MET A 711 -21.53 2.96 -0.16
N ALA A 712 -22.58 3.59 -0.69
CA ALA A 712 -22.83 5.01 -0.51
C ALA A 712 -22.90 5.29 1.00
N VAL A 713 -21.81 5.83 1.55
CA VAL A 713 -21.75 6.28 2.94
C VAL A 713 -22.83 7.34 3.10
N LYS A 714 -23.92 6.98 3.76
CA LYS A 714 -24.85 7.94 4.34
C LYS A 714 -24.03 8.72 5.35
N ALA A 715 -23.54 9.90 4.97
CA ALA A 715 -22.79 10.77 5.84
C ALA A 715 -23.65 11.07 7.07
N VAL A 716 -23.35 10.42 8.19
CA VAL A 716 -23.87 10.82 9.49
C VAL A 716 -23.09 12.06 9.86
N SER A 717 -23.67 13.23 9.58
CA SER A 717 -23.13 14.52 10.02
C SER A 717 -23.16 14.58 11.54
N CYS A 718 -22.00 14.68 12.19
CA CYS A 718 -21.92 15.06 13.60
C CYS A 718 -21.14 16.38 13.73
N ALA A 719 -21.76 17.31 14.47
CA ALA A 719 -21.30 18.63 14.92
C ALA A 719 -21.31 19.79 13.90
N SER A 720 -22.50 20.29 13.60
CA SER A 720 -22.83 21.69 13.90
C SER A 720 -24.33 21.82 14.16
N GLU A 721 -24.72 22.41 15.28
CA GLU A 721 -26.09 22.80 15.60
C GLU A 721 -26.65 23.83 14.61
N VAL A 722 -27.02 23.43 13.39
CA VAL A 722 -28.06 24.10 12.59
C VAL A 722 -28.70 23.05 11.70
N GLY A 723 -29.78 22.42 12.17
CA GLY A 723 -30.60 21.59 11.28
C GLY A 723 -31.15 22.43 10.12
N PRO A 724 -31.28 21.88 8.89
CA PRO A 724 -31.97 22.58 7.82
C PRO A 724 -33.42 22.83 8.24
N ARG A 725 -33.88 24.09 8.16
CA ARG A 725 -35.31 24.39 8.34
C ARG A 725 -36.11 23.69 7.23
N PRO A 726 -37.27 23.08 7.54
CA PRO A 726 -38.16 22.54 6.52
C PRO A 726 -38.54 23.64 5.51
N GLY A 727 -38.22 23.46 4.22
CA GLY A 727 -38.63 24.37 3.14
C GLY A 727 -37.52 25.08 2.34
N ALA A 728 -36.24 24.70 2.45
CA ALA A 728 -35.21 25.23 1.57
C ALA A 728 -35.48 24.86 0.09
N ARG A 729 -35.74 25.87 -0.76
CA ARG A 729 -35.85 25.73 -2.22
C ARG A 729 -34.51 26.09 -2.85
N PHE A 730 -33.99 25.21 -3.71
CA PHE A 730 -32.83 25.49 -4.56
C PHE A 730 -33.31 26.02 -5.91
N THR A 731 -32.73 27.12 -6.39
CA THR A 731 -33.04 27.70 -7.70
C THR A 731 -31.84 27.47 -8.62
N PHE A 732 -32.06 26.82 -9.76
CA PHE A 732 -31.07 26.69 -10.82
C PHE A 732 -31.14 27.93 -11.72
N MET A 733 -30.02 28.62 -11.92
CA MET A 733 -29.91 29.68 -12.92
C MET A 733 -29.02 29.22 -14.08
N PRO A 734 -29.47 29.33 -15.35
CA PRO A 734 -28.57 29.20 -16.49
C PRO A 734 -27.64 30.42 -16.54
N LEU A 735 -26.35 30.18 -16.76
CA LEU A 735 -25.38 31.24 -17.08
C LEU A 735 -25.74 31.84 -18.44
N ASN A 736 -26.16 33.11 -18.45
CA ASN A 736 -26.33 33.88 -19.68
C ASN A 736 -24.94 34.28 -20.24
N GLN A 737 -24.83 34.17 -21.56
CA GLN A 737 -23.63 34.22 -22.41
C GLN A 737 -22.83 35.55 -22.48
N SER A 738 -22.89 36.45 -21.50
CA SER A 738 -22.21 37.74 -21.61
C SER A 738 -21.26 38.00 -20.46
N GLU A 739 -20.02 37.49 -20.58
CA GLU A 739 -18.77 38.09 -20.06
C GLU A 739 -17.58 37.18 -20.45
N CYS A 740 -17.22 37.23 -21.73
CA CYS A 740 -15.96 36.70 -22.28
C CYS A 740 -15.34 37.76 -23.19
N THR A 741 -14.26 38.38 -22.76
CA THR A 741 -13.35 39.22 -23.57
C THR A 741 -12.00 39.24 -22.85
N LEU A 742 -10.81 39.13 -23.44
CA LEU A 742 -10.33 39.07 -24.83
C LEU A 742 -8.95 38.37 -24.77
N GLY A 743 -8.68 37.33 -25.59
CA GLY A 743 -7.29 36.91 -25.86
C GLY A 743 -6.97 35.45 -26.18
N SER A 744 -7.87 34.47 -25.98
CA SER A 744 -7.60 33.06 -26.37
C SER A 744 -8.90 32.25 -26.55
N PRO A 745 -8.97 31.27 -27.48
CA PRO A 745 -10.22 30.58 -27.83
C PRO A 745 -10.63 29.54 -26.78
N CYS A 746 -11.84 29.68 -26.24
CA CYS A 746 -12.51 28.68 -25.41
C CYS A 746 -12.95 27.49 -26.28
N ASN A 747 -12.16 26.42 -26.33
CA ASN A 747 -12.60 25.13 -26.85
C ASN A 747 -12.87 24.17 -25.68
N GLY A 748 -14.14 23.76 -25.55
CA GLY A 748 -14.54 22.54 -24.83
C GLY A 748 -14.95 22.71 -23.36
N VAL A 749 -16.17 23.16 -23.09
CA VAL A 749 -16.86 22.88 -21.81
C VAL A 749 -18.27 22.38 -22.12
N HIS A 750 -18.45 21.06 -22.12
CA HIS A 750 -19.77 20.45 -22.05
C HIS A 750 -20.09 20.05 -20.60
N GLY A 751 -20.84 20.91 -19.94
CA GLY A 751 -21.70 20.58 -18.80
C GLY A 751 -21.03 20.49 -17.43
N ALA A 752 -20.82 21.65 -16.79
CA ALA A 752 -20.76 21.78 -15.34
C ALA A 752 -21.83 22.78 -14.90
N PHE A 753 -22.72 22.39 -13.98
CA PHE A 753 -23.59 23.33 -13.26
C PHE A 753 -22.89 23.68 -11.94
N ALA A 754 -22.70 24.97 -11.67
CA ALA A 754 -22.25 25.45 -10.37
C ALA A 754 -23.48 25.88 -9.54
N LEU A 755 -23.62 25.32 -8.34
CA LEU A 755 -24.58 25.80 -7.33
C LEU A 755 -23.81 26.67 -6.33
N VAL A 756 -24.06 27.97 -6.35
CA VAL A 756 -23.46 28.93 -5.40
C VAL A 756 -24.36 29.00 -4.16
N ALA A 757 -23.86 28.52 -3.03
CA ALA A 757 -24.47 28.78 -1.72
C ALA A 757 -23.88 30.06 -1.12
N ASN A 758 -24.74 30.85 -0.48
CA ASN A 758 -24.46 32.17 0.09
C ASN A 758 -23.23 32.18 1.04
N ALA A 759 -22.53 33.32 1.08
CA ALA A 759 -21.19 33.59 1.60
C ALA A 759 -20.92 33.31 3.11
N SER A 760 -21.78 32.55 3.79
CA SER A 760 -21.69 32.30 5.23
C SER A 760 -21.26 30.88 5.61
N LEU A 761 -21.18 29.94 4.66
CA LEU A 761 -21.01 28.51 4.98
C LEU A 761 -19.76 27.83 4.41
N SER A 762 -18.86 28.55 3.73
CA SER A 762 -17.58 28.03 3.22
C SER A 762 -17.63 26.62 2.61
N LEU A 763 -18.76 26.20 2.03
CA LEU A 763 -18.99 24.85 1.50
C LEU A 763 -19.57 24.96 0.08
N CYS A 764 -18.86 24.34 -0.85
CA CYS A 764 -19.17 24.24 -2.26
C CYS A 764 -19.69 22.82 -2.54
N ILE A 765 -20.69 22.70 -3.41
CA ILE A 765 -21.29 21.40 -3.79
C ILE A 765 -20.67 20.95 -5.11
N ALA A 766 -20.07 19.76 -5.12
CA ALA A 766 -19.61 19.09 -6.34
C ALA A 766 -20.58 17.97 -6.71
N VAL A 767 -20.91 17.87 -8.00
CA VAL A 767 -21.64 16.74 -8.57
C VAL A 767 -20.60 15.75 -9.07
N ASP A 768 -20.53 14.57 -8.47
CA ASP A 768 -19.60 13.54 -8.90
C ASP A 768 -20.15 12.81 -10.13
N LYS A 769 -19.44 12.83 -11.26
CA LYS A 769 -19.89 12.25 -12.53
C LYS A 769 -19.62 10.74 -12.61
N GLY A 770 -19.94 10.00 -11.55
CA GLY A 770 -19.75 8.55 -11.47
C GLY A 770 -21.03 7.73 -11.20
N GLY A 771 -22.20 8.37 -11.15
CA GLY A 771 -23.46 7.67 -10.86
C GLY A 771 -24.06 6.99 -12.09
N VAL A 772 -24.11 5.66 -12.09
CA VAL A 772 -24.97 4.90 -13.01
C VAL A 772 -26.39 4.90 -12.43
N GLY A 773 -27.25 5.79 -12.91
CA GLY A 773 -28.63 5.95 -12.46
C GLY A 773 -29.09 7.41 -12.49
N LYS A 774 -30.41 7.66 -12.41
CA LYS A 774 -31.01 9.01 -12.50
C LYS A 774 -30.73 9.94 -11.29
N GLU A 775 -29.83 9.57 -10.39
CA GLU A 775 -29.45 10.36 -9.22
C GLU A 775 -27.93 10.53 -9.17
N TRP A 776 -27.48 11.78 -9.01
CA TRP A 776 -26.07 12.12 -8.88
C TRP A 776 -25.75 12.40 -7.40
N PRO A 777 -24.69 11.81 -6.83
CA PRO A 777 -24.29 12.13 -5.47
C PRO A 777 -23.79 13.58 -5.38
N LEU A 778 -24.30 14.30 -4.38
CA LEU A 778 -23.87 15.66 -4.03
C LEU A 778 -22.80 15.56 -2.93
N VAL A 779 -21.59 16.04 -3.22
CA VAL A 779 -20.49 16.08 -2.25
C VAL A 779 -20.30 17.52 -1.78
N LEU A 780 -20.34 17.75 -0.47
CA LEU A 780 -20.02 19.04 0.15
C LEU A 780 -18.51 19.13 0.40
N ARG A 781 -17.86 20.19 -0.09
CA ARG A 781 -16.43 20.44 0.09
C ARG A 781 -16.16 21.86 0.57
N PRO A 782 -15.11 22.12 1.37
CA PRO A 782 -14.75 23.50 1.75
C PRO A 782 -14.44 24.35 0.51
N CYS A 783 -15.01 25.55 0.41
CA CYS A 783 -14.64 26.50 -0.64
C CYS A 783 -13.28 27.14 -0.29
N VAL A 784 -12.32 27.12 -1.23
CA VAL A 784 -11.11 27.94 -1.12
C VAL A 784 -11.44 29.33 -1.63
N THR A 785 -11.54 30.31 -0.74
CA THR A 785 -11.78 31.71 -1.12
C THR A 785 -10.53 32.26 -1.82
N GLY A 786 -10.57 32.43 -3.14
CA GLY A 786 -9.48 33.06 -3.90
C GLY A 786 -9.40 32.76 -5.40
N GLU A 787 -10.05 31.71 -5.91
CA GLU A 787 -10.02 31.38 -7.35
C GLU A 787 -11.43 31.29 -7.97
N PRO A 788 -11.78 32.16 -8.94
CA PRO A 788 -13.11 32.14 -9.56
C PRO A 788 -13.38 30.96 -10.51
N THR A 789 -12.38 30.10 -10.77
CA THR A 789 -12.49 28.99 -11.76
C THR A 789 -11.72 27.74 -11.33
N GLN A 790 -12.22 27.02 -10.32
CA GLN A 790 -11.67 25.69 -10.05
C GLN A 790 -12.24 24.65 -11.02
N VAL A 791 -11.40 24.20 -11.95
CA VAL A 791 -11.58 22.94 -12.68
C VAL A 791 -10.78 21.87 -11.94
N PHE A 792 -11.46 20.86 -11.39
CA PHE A 792 -10.80 19.70 -10.80
C PHE A 792 -10.04 18.94 -11.88
N ARG A 793 -8.71 19.05 -11.92
CA ARG A 793 -7.87 18.15 -12.72
C ARG A 793 -7.71 16.82 -11.98
N GLN A 794 -8.60 15.86 -12.28
CA GLN A 794 -8.31 14.45 -12.10
C GLN A 794 -7.89 13.86 -13.46
N GLN A 795 -6.67 13.32 -13.51
CA GLN A 795 -6.20 12.37 -14.53
C GLN A 795 -6.62 10.96 -14.04
N TYR A 796 -7.24 10.03 -14.77
CA TYR A 796 -7.91 9.98 -16.07
C TYR A 796 -9.01 8.90 -15.98
N ALA A 797 -10.17 9.18 -16.58
CA ALA A 797 -11.00 8.21 -17.29
C ALA A 797 -11.66 8.97 -18.45
N HIS A 798 -11.26 8.65 -19.69
CA HIS A 798 -11.95 9.15 -20.88
C HIS A 798 -13.12 8.23 -21.20
N LEU A 799 -14.30 8.79 -21.43
CA LEU A 799 -15.42 8.12 -22.09
C LEU A 799 -16.00 9.06 -23.16
N TYR A 800 -16.12 8.56 -24.38
CA TYR A 800 -16.78 9.26 -25.49
C TYR A 800 -18.28 8.93 -25.56
N ASP A 801 -19.02 10.02 -25.76
CA ASP A 801 -20.31 10.23 -26.43
C ASP A 801 -21.57 9.47 -25.99
N SER A 802 -22.51 10.21 -25.38
CA SER A 802 -23.93 10.15 -25.76
C SER A 802 -24.67 11.42 -25.33
N LYS A 803 -25.30 12.06 -26.32
CA LYS A 803 -26.04 13.33 -26.20
C LYS A 803 -27.35 13.14 -25.42
N ILE A 804 -27.68 14.10 -24.57
CA ILE A 804 -29.01 14.26 -23.96
C ILE A 804 -30.03 14.61 -25.06
N VAL A 805 -31.04 13.77 -25.26
CA VAL A 805 -32.22 14.10 -26.07
C VAL A 805 -33.37 14.46 -25.12
N HIS A 806 -33.73 15.75 -25.12
CA HIS A 806 -35.01 16.38 -24.72
C HIS A 806 -35.80 15.81 -23.52
N VAL A 807 -36.03 16.62 -22.48
CA VAL A 807 -36.95 16.31 -21.35
C VAL A 807 -38.17 17.22 -21.46
N GLU A 808 -39.33 16.64 -21.78
CA GLU A 808 -40.63 17.30 -21.60
C GLU A 808 -41.55 16.40 -20.75
N SER A 809 -42.05 16.98 -19.65
CA SER A 809 -43.17 16.51 -18.83
C SER A 809 -43.34 14.99 -18.59
N GLY A 810 -42.39 14.39 -17.85
CA GLY A 810 -42.72 13.43 -16.80
C GLY A 810 -43.24 12.03 -17.18
N ARG A 811 -42.98 11.48 -18.38
CA ARG A 811 -43.20 10.05 -18.69
C ARG A 811 -42.08 9.44 -19.53
N PHE A 812 -41.68 8.21 -19.21
CA PHE A 812 -40.68 7.43 -19.96
C PHE A 812 -41.33 6.60 -21.06
N VAL A 813 -40.90 6.77 -22.31
CA VAL A 813 -41.19 5.84 -23.41
C VAL A 813 -39.89 5.60 -24.18
N ALA A 814 -39.50 4.33 -24.35
CA ALA A 814 -38.38 3.93 -25.20
C ALA A 814 -38.84 3.79 -26.65
N LEU A 815 -38.02 4.26 -27.59
CA LEU A 815 -38.15 3.93 -29.02
C LEU A 815 -36.83 3.33 -29.53
N PRO A 816 -36.87 2.38 -30.48
CA PRO A 816 -35.68 1.67 -30.95
C PRO A 816 -34.87 2.50 -31.94
N ALA A 817 -33.54 2.34 -31.90
CA ALA A 817 -32.62 2.90 -32.89
C ALA A 817 -32.77 2.19 -34.24
N PRO A 818 -32.67 2.91 -35.39
CA PRO A 818 -32.37 2.30 -36.67
C PRO A 818 -30.86 2.26 -36.95
N ASP A 819 -30.51 1.29 -37.80
CA ASP A 819 -29.21 0.71 -38.14
C ASP A 819 -28.10 1.61 -38.73
N VAL A 820 -26.85 1.24 -38.36
CA VAL A 820 -25.61 1.03 -39.17
C VAL A 820 -25.22 2.00 -40.30
N GLY A 821 -23.97 2.53 -40.22
CA GLY A 821 -23.06 2.60 -41.39
C GLY A 821 -22.19 3.86 -41.60
N SER A 822 -20.86 3.69 -41.51
CA SER A 822 -19.76 4.51 -42.09
C SER A 822 -19.10 5.61 -41.21
N PRO A 823 -17.76 5.84 -41.35
CA PRO A 823 -16.97 6.66 -40.44
C PRO A 823 -17.14 8.16 -40.74
N ALA A 824 -17.50 8.95 -39.74
CA ALA A 824 -17.56 10.41 -39.85
C ALA A 824 -16.18 11.02 -39.60
N VAL A 825 -15.49 11.42 -40.67
CA VAL A 825 -14.39 12.38 -40.65
C VAL A 825 -14.96 13.76 -40.35
N VAL A 826 -14.62 14.35 -39.20
CA VAL A 826 -14.99 15.74 -38.89
C VAL A 826 -13.92 16.68 -39.46
N ARG A 827 -14.29 17.48 -40.48
CA ARG A 827 -13.49 18.60 -40.98
C ARG A 827 -13.81 19.86 -40.17
N ALA A 828 -12.80 20.52 -39.63
CA ALA A 828 -12.92 21.88 -39.10
C ALA A 828 -12.08 22.85 -39.94
N GLN A 829 -12.68 23.97 -40.32
CA GLN A 829 -12.07 25.06 -41.09
C GLN A 829 -11.94 26.27 -40.14
N ASN A 830 -10.79 26.93 -40.10
CA ASN A 830 -10.65 28.21 -39.41
C ASN A 830 -10.69 29.39 -40.40
N ALA A 831 -10.83 30.61 -39.87
CA ALA A 831 -11.14 31.84 -40.60
C ALA A 831 -10.04 32.37 -41.56
N SER A 832 -9.01 31.58 -41.88
CA SER A 832 -8.02 31.90 -42.92
C SER A 832 -7.79 30.77 -43.95
N GLY A 833 -8.64 29.74 -43.98
CA GLY A 833 -8.80 28.88 -45.16
C GLY A 833 -7.66 27.90 -45.47
N THR A 834 -6.88 27.43 -44.48
CA THR A 834 -5.87 26.38 -44.68
C THR A 834 -6.20 25.12 -43.86
N PHE A 835 -6.13 23.94 -44.49
CA PHE A 835 -6.37 22.63 -43.85
C PHE A 835 -5.05 22.03 -43.33
N VAL A 836 -5.06 21.48 -42.10
CA VAL A 836 -3.93 20.71 -41.55
C VAL A 836 -4.44 19.33 -41.12
N PHE A 837 -3.76 18.28 -41.55
CA PHE A 837 -3.94 16.90 -41.10
C PHE A 837 -2.96 16.63 -39.95
N VAL A 838 -3.37 15.90 -38.91
CA VAL A 838 -2.45 15.36 -37.90
C VAL A 838 -2.80 13.89 -37.67
N GLY A 839 -1.84 13.02 -38.01
CA GLY A 839 -1.82 11.60 -37.71
C GLY A 839 -0.99 11.28 -36.47
N ASP A 840 -0.93 9.98 -36.16
CA ASP A 840 -0.39 9.37 -34.94
C ASP A 840 1.13 9.60 -34.68
N GLU A 841 1.49 9.41 -33.40
CA GLU A 841 2.83 9.20 -32.80
C GLU A 841 3.82 10.39 -32.71
N ALA A 842 4.26 10.70 -31.47
CA ALA A 842 5.68 10.76 -31.07
C ALA A 842 5.88 11.23 -29.60
N GLU A 843 6.91 10.66 -28.98
CA GLU A 843 7.43 10.85 -27.60
C GLU A 843 7.64 12.30 -27.14
N ILE A 844 7.60 12.54 -25.82
CA ILE A 844 8.21 13.73 -25.21
C ILE A 844 9.18 13.32 -24.10
N VAL A 845 10.46 13.55 -24.40
CA VAL A 845 11.61 13.63 -23.50
C VAL A 845 11.58 14.96 -22.73
N SER A 846 11.90 14.93 -21.44
CA SER A 846 11.99 16.10 -20.55
C SER A 846 13.23 16.97 -20.82
N ILE A 847 13.11 18.31 -20.87
CA ILE A 847 14.25 19.24 -20.68
C ILE A 847 13.80 20.55 -20.01
N ASN A 848 14.57 20.99 -19.00
CA ASN A 848 14.50 22.27 -18.27
C ASN A 848 15.34 23.38 -18.97
N GLU A 849 15.01 24.65 -18.63
CA GLU A 849 15.80 25.90 -18.81
C GLU A 849 15.95 26.52 -20.22
N TYR A 850 15.20 27.60 -20.49
CA TYR A 850 15.68 28.81 -21.20
C TYR A 850 14.82 30.04 -20.80
N SER A 851 15.48 31.21 -20.64
CA SER A 851 14.86 32.51 -20.40
C SER A 851 14.50 33.21 -21.72
N VAL A 852 13.28 33.75 -21.83
CA VAL A 852 12.82 34.53 -22.99
C VAL A 852 12.78 36.01 -22.63
N THR A 853 13.48 36.85 -23.41
CA THR A 853 13.28 38.32 -23.42
C THR A 853 12.61 38.71 -24.73
N ASP A 854 11.53 39.49 -24.61
CA ASP A 854 10.68 39.96 -25.73
C ASP A 854 11.30 41.19 -26.41
N THR A 855 11.58 41.06 -27.71
CA THR A 855 11.59 42.21 -28.62
C THR A 855 11.00 41.81 -29.97
N GLY A 856 9.67 41.93 -30.08
CA GLY A 856 9.05 42.42 -31.32
C GLY A 856 9.13 41.51 -32.55
N GLY A 857 8.20 40.57 -32.64
CA GLY A 857 7.50 40.31 -33.90
C GLY A 857 8.00 39.19 -34.81
N HIS A 858 9.12 38.51 -34.51
CA HIS A 858 9.52 37.30 -35.23
C HIS A 858 10.22 36.29 -34.30
N LEU A 859 9.65 35.08 -34.19
CA LEU A 859 10.25 33.97 -33.45
C LEU A 859 11.33 33.31 -34.32
N VAL A 860 12.61 33.52 -33.97
CA VAL A 860 13.75 32.83 -34.57
C VAL A 860 14.22 31.76 -33.58
N VAL A 861 14.08 30.48 -33.93
CA VAL A 861 14.74 29.39 -33.21
C VAL A 861 16.12 29.21 -33.85
N ILE A 862 17.17 29.62 -33.15
CA ILE A 862 18.56 29.34 -33.54
C ILE A 862 18.90 27.94 -33.00
N SER A 863 19.07 26.96 -33.89
CA SER A 863 19.73 25.69 -33.57
C SER A 863 21.25 25.89 -33.66
N GLY A 864 21.99 25.62 -32.59
CA GLY A 864 23.45 25.72 -32.60
C GLY A 864 24.11 24.70 -31.70
N VAL A 865 24.51 23.57 -32.28
CA VAL A 865 25.54 22.68 -31.75
C VAL A 865 26.91 23.38 -31.92
N SER A 866 27.71 23.46 -30.87
CA SER A 866 29.13 22.98 -30.82
C SER A 866 30.06 23.80 -29.92
N ALA A 867 30.87 23.03 -29.18
CA ALA A 867 32.28 23.24 -28.82
C ALA A 867 32.67 24.41 -27.89
N ALA A 868 32.96 24.10 -26.62
CA ALA A 868 34.30 23.84 -26.10
C ALA A 868 34.21 23.26 -24.68
#